data_AF-A0A9N8VBX1-F1
#
_entry.id   AF-A0A9N8VBX1-F1
#
_cell.length_a   1.000
_cell.length_b   1.000
_cell.length_c   1.000
_cell.angle_alpha   90.00
_cell.angle_beta   90.00
_cell.angle_gamma   90.00
#
_symmetry.space_group_name_H-M   'P 1'
#
loop_
_entity.id
_entity.type
_entity.pdbx_description
1 polymer ?
#
loop_
_entity_poly.entity_id
_entity_poly.type
_entity_poly.pdbx_seq_one_letter_code
_entity_poly.pdbx_strand_id
1 'polypeptide(L)'
;MPRYGIKCFIDPHQDCVSGSGAPGWTFEVAGLNIEEFKATGAAYVHNTHHSPGEPPLPMVWPTNYTKLASSTMFTLFWGGDVFAPETKYEGINVKDFLQEKYINCYKHLAKRIQHLDAVMGFELMNEPHPGYIGLSNLLQYDAGATLVFGDSPNALQSFALGAGIPQEIEVWVRSWPFPTRKQTTRIVNKECKSAWINNQCTWQQHGVWGIDTNTSKPKVLIKDYFMKHPKTGEKLDFYKDFYLPFVNKYSEAIQSVKKDYYTFVEPLPNEPPPKWAPEDHNKNIVYAPHWYDLKSLFTKTFDGMITHDVQRLTRGAQHIVSATYFGISGAKKNYLGQVQNIIKDGLKNVGDKPCVIGECGIPMDINDKKAFETGDYTHHSNFLDAVLGAMEKNLVNFTLWNYNPLNDNVHGDHWYGEDFSIYSPPPFKTSMPTTPPASVTSTTVTNEATVSIVNNEFRSKLKSRVKGTLKIQTFQNYGPKDRTLQDKLENNKDNKEQIFQDAPEEPNNPLSLDKLENPISAEIYVECENAMDQLSPTSPTSPFDLNPWQLEQDQEESHHTGGRVLDAVLRPYAAKIIGIPHTMIFNLKTKEFTFKFTNYPESKRIVNSDALIVAPETEIYIPSYHYKRLNLDIRVSDGDWRYVKSRQTLYWRVKDWMTEGVEHTIRIRGIESSAVIPSETSGSVECINDDIKKQDTLKIEEGIVSTKWILGAILILIVAILPFNIYWWLLPGMWRADNIDIELNNVTFIVD
;
A
#
# COMPACT_ATOMS: atom_id res chain seq x y z
N MET A 1 -4.86 14.24 9.53
CA MET A 1 -3.52 13.59 9.49
C MET A 1 -2.55 14.15 10.54
N PRO A 2 -2.19 15.45 10.57
CA PRO A 2 -1.25 15.98 11.58
C PRO A 2 -1.66 15.71 13.03
N ARG A 3 -2.97 15.85 13.33
CA ARG A 3 -3.57 15.53 14.65
C ARG A 3 -3.28 14.11 15.13
N TYR A 4 -3.11 13.16 14.21
CA TYR A 4 -2.88 11.74 14.50
C TYR A 4 -1.42 11.33 14.27
N GLY A 5 -0.50 12.30 14.12
CA GLY A 5 0.92 12.00 13.90
C GLY A 5 1.21 11.34 12.54
N ILE A 6 0.22 11.30 11.64
CA ILE A 6 0.35 10.67 10.32
C ILE A 6 1.09 11.62 9.39
N LYS A 7 2.15 11.09 8.76
CA LYS A 7 2.83 11.70 7.62
C LYS A 7 2.35 11.04 6.33
N CYS A 8 2.34 11.78 5.23
CA CYS A 8 1.98 11.27 3.92
C CYS A 8 2.91 11.83 2.83
N PHE A 9 3.00 11.11 1.73
CA PHE A 9 3.39 11.66 0.45
C PHE A 9 2.18 11.57 -0.48
N ILE A 10 2.10 12.47 -1.45
CA ILE A 10 1.00 12.49 -2.42
C ILE A 10 1.40 11.61 -3.60
N ASP A 11 0.58 10.61 -3.91
CA ASP A 11 0.77 9.72 -5.05
C ASP A 11 -0.13 10.13 -6.23
N PRO A 12 0.46 10.58 -7.36
CA PRO A 12 -0.18 10.66 -8.67
C PRO A 12 -0.61 9.29 -9.24
N HIS A 13 -1.61 8.69 -8.59
CA HIS A 13 -1.99 7.31 -8.85
C HIS A 13 -2.65 7.09 -10.22
N GLN A 14 -2.29 6.00 -10.89
CA GLN A 14 -2.87 5.56 -12.17
C GLN A 14 -2.72 4.04 -12.32
N ASP A 15 -3.67 3.43 -13.01
CA ASP A 15 -3.56 2.05 -13.51
C ASP A 15 -3.89 2.02 -14.99
N CYS A 16 -2.91 1.61 -15.78
CA CYS A 16 -3.02 1.47 -17.24
C CYS A 16 -3.54 2.72 -17.98
N VAL A 17 -3.54 3.93 -17.40
CA VAL A 17 -4.09 5.20 -17.95
C VAL A 17 -5.61 5.18 -18.21
N SER A 18 -6.19 4.02 -18.54
CA SER A 18 -7.59 3.82 -18.88
C SER A 18 -8.31 3.09 -17.74
N GLY A 19 -9.20 3.82 -17.06
CA GLY A 19 -9.96 3.34 -15.90
C GLY A 19 -9.65 4.16 -14.65
N SER A 20 -8.42 4.68 -14.51
CA SER A 20 -8.02 5.70 -13.52
C SER A 20 -6.78 6.50 -13.93
N GLY A 21 -6.49 7.54 -13.15
CA GLY A 21 -5.31 8.39 -13.32
C GLY A 21 -5.56 9.53 -14.30
N ALA A 22 -5.33 9.30 -15.59
CA ALA A 22 -5.43 10.36 -16.57
C ALA A 22 -6.89 10.77 -16.85
N PRO A 23 -7.22 12.07 -16.87
CA PRO A 23 -8.56 12.53 -17.25
C PRO A 23 -8.92 12.15 -18.69
N GLY A 24 -10.20 11.90 -18.97
CA GLY A 24 -10.67 11.45 -20.29
C GLY A 24 -10.24 12.33 -21.46
N TRP A 25 -10.20 13.66 -21.29
CA TRP A 25 -9.77 14.58 -22.36
C TRP A 25 -8.35 14.29 -22.89
N THR A 26 -7.49 13.65 -22.10
CA THR A 26 -6.12 13.30 -22.52
C THR A 26 -6.11 12.33 -23.70
N PHE A 27 -7.09 11.42 -23.77
CA PHE A 27 -7.25 10.52 -24.91
C PHE A 27 -7.65 11.29 -26.18
N GLU A 28 -8.56 12.26 -26.06
CA GLU A 28 -8.96 13.11 -27.19
C GLU A 28 -7.79 13.94 -27.73
N VAL A 29 -6.95 14.47 -26.84
CA VAL A 29 -5.69 15.16 -27.19
C VAL A 29 -4.73 14.24 -27.94
N ALA A 30 -4.69 12.95 -27.60
CA ALA A 30 -3.92 11.94 -28.32
C ALA A 30 -4.61 11.44 -29.61
N GLY A 31 -5.81 11.93 -29.93
CA GLY A 31 -6.59 11.53 -31.10
C GLY A 31 -7.39 10.24 -30.91
N LEU A 32 -7.57 9.76 -29.67
CA LEU A 32 -8.32 8.54 -29.35
C LEU A 32 -9.78 8.84 -28.98
N ASN A 33 -10.69 7.99 -29.42
CA ASN A 33 -12.11 8.00 -29.08
C ASN A 33 -12.41 6.94 -28.02
N ILE A 34 -12.61 7.38 -26.77
CA ILE A 34 -12.86 6.50 -25.61
C ILE A 34 -14.14 5.68 -25.79
N GLU A 35 -15.16 6.23 -26.45
CA GLU A 35 -16.46 5.56 -26.62
C GLU A 35 -16.35 4.24 -27.39
N GLU A 36 -15.31 4.09 -28.22
CA GLU A 36 -15.11 2.93 -29.10
C GLU A 36 -14.10 1.92 -28.53
N PHE A 37 -13.57 2.13 -27.32
CA PHE A 37 -12.56 1.24 -26.73
C PHE A 37 -13.04 -0.19 -26.52
N LYS A 38 -14.32 -0.38 -26.14
CA LYS A 38 -14.90 -1.72 -26.00
C LYS A 38 -14.99 -2.43 -27.34
N ALA A 39 -15.56 -1.77 -28.36
CA ALA A 39 -15.77 -2.37 -29.67
C ALA A 39 -14.44 -2.75 -30.35
N THR A 40 -13.45 -1.87 -30.23
CA THR A 40 -12.10 -2.08 -30.79
C THR A 40 -11.22 -2.99 -29.95
N GLY A 41 -11.55 -3.22 -28.67
CA GLY A 41 -10.66 -3.88 -27.72
C GLY A 41 -9.44 -3.04 -27.34
N ALA A 42 -9.47 -1.72 -27.56
CA ALA A 42 -8.38 -0.81 -27.24
C ALA A 42 -8.10 -0.69 -25.74
N ALA A 43 -9.10 -0.96 -24.91
CA ALA A 43 -8.98 -1.12 -23.46
C ALA A 43 -10.03 -2.10 -22.92
N TYR A 44 -9.68 -2.81 -21.86
CA TYR A 44 -10.60 -3.55 -21.01
C TYR A 44 -11.05 -2.64 -19.86
N VAL A 45 -12.28 -2.15 -19.93
CA VAL A 45 -12.91 -1.37 -18.86
C VAL A 45 -13.98 -2.23 -18.19
N HIS A 46 -13.81 -2.56 -16.91
CA HIS A 46 -14.66 -3.52 -16.19
C HIS A 46 -16.16 -3.19 -16.32
N ASN A 47 -16.54 -1.92 -16.16
CA ASN A 47 -17.93 -1.47 -16.23
C ASN A 47 -18.59 -1.72 -17.60
N THR A 48 -17.78 -1.79 -18.66
CA THR A 48 -18.28 -1.99 -20.03
C THR A 48 -18.26 -3.45 -20.46
N HIS A 49 -17.41 -4.30 -19.86
CA HIS A 49 -17.24 -5.71 -20.23
C HIS A 49 -18.05 -6.67 -19.36
N HIS A 50 -18.81 -6.18 -18.38
CA HIS A 50 -19.71 -7.02 -17.59
C HIS A 50 -20.95 -7.41 -18.40
N SER A 51 -21.03 -8.68 -18.81
CA SER A 51 -22.26 -9.28 -19.33
C SER A 51 -23.06 -9.86 -18.15
N PRO A 52 -24.40 -9.67 -18.08
CA PRO A 52 -25.21 -10.25 -17.02
C PRO A 52 -24.99 -11.77 -16.91
N GLY A 53 -24.55 -12.24 -15.74
CA GLY A 53 -24.35 -13.67 -15.46
C GLY A 53 -22.93 -14.22 -15.74
N GLU A 54 -22.02 -13.42 -16.31
CA GLU A 54 -20.60 -13.80 -16.42
C GLU A 54 -19.82 -13.26 -15.21
N PRO A 55 -19.12 -14.10 -14.43
CA PRO A 55 -18.25 -13.61 -13.38
C PRO A 55 -17.14 -12.77 -14.01
N PRO A 56 -16.83 -11.58 -13.45
CA PRO A 56 -15.68 -10.82 -13.92
C PRO A 56 -14.44 -11.70 -13.83
N LEU A 57 -13.60 -11.67 -14.86
CA LEU A 57 -12.33 -12.37 -14.83
C LEU A 57 -11.39 -11.60 -13.89
N PRO A 58 -11.04 -12.13 -12.71
CA PRO A 58 -10.21 -11.40 -11.76
C PRO A 58 -8.81 -11.17 -12.35
N MET A 59 -8.23 -10.00 -12.09
CA MET A 59 -6.90 -9.60 -12.58
C MET A 59 -6.74 -9.57 -14.11
N VAL A 60 -7.79 -9.24 -14.87
CA VAL A 60 -7.67 -8.98 -16.33
C VAL A 60 -7.22 -7.56 -16.64
N TRP A 61 -7.54 -6.59 -15.77
CA TRP A 61 -7.23 -5.19 -16.00
C TRP A 61 -5.74 -4.90 -16.32
N PRO A 62 -4.73 -5.59 -15.74
CA PRO A 62 -3.32 -5.28 -16.06
C PRO A 62 -2.96 -5.63 -17.51
N THR A 63 -3.77 -6.43 -18.21
CA THR A 63 -3.58 -6.70 -19.64
C THR A 63 -3.72 -5.43 -20.49
N ASN A 64 -4.34 -4.37 -19.96
CA ASN A 64 -4.46 -3.07 -20.62
C ASN A 64 -3.10 -2.45 -20.97
N TYR A 65 -2.04 -2.70 -20.20
CA TYR A 65 -0.69 -2.19 -20.51
C TYR A 65 -0.17 -2.59 -21.90
N THR A 66 -0.74 -3.64 -22.51
CA THR A 66 -0.41 -4.13 -23.87
C THR A 66 -1.43 -3.74 -24.94
N LYS A 67 -2.55 -3.14 -24.55
CA LYS A 67 -3.63 -2.76 -25.45
C LYS A 67 -3.42 -1.35 -25.99
N LEU A 68 -4.05 -1.09 -27.13
CA LEU A 68 -3.85 0.12 -27.92
C LEU A 68 -3.88 1.40 -27.09
N ALA A 69 -4.90 1.61 -26.26
CA ALA A 69 -5.11 2.87 -25.56
C ALA A 69 -3.97 3.16 -24.57
N SER A 70 -3.70 2.23 -23.64
CA SER A 70 -2.67 2.40 -22.63
C SER A 70 -1.27 2.50 -23.25
N SER A 71 -0.91 1.54 -24.11
CA SER A 71 0.43 1.52 -24.71
C SER A 71 0.68 2.77 -25.57
N THR A 72 -0.34 3.27 -26.28
CA THR A 72 -0.24 4.52 -27.05
C THR A 72 -0.05 5.72 -26.13
N MET A 73 -0.88 5.86 -25.09
CA MET A 73 -0.82 7.01 -24.19
C MET A 73 0.53 7.11 -23.47
N PHE A 74 1.06 6.00 -22.95
CA PHE A 74 2.40 6.00 -22.36
C PHE A 74 3.48 6.36 -23.39
N THR A 75 3.43 5.78 -24.59
CA THR A 75 4.42 6.08 -25.63
C THR A 75 4.41 7.56 -26.01
N LEU A 76 3.23 8.17 -26.13
CA LEU A 76 3.09 9.60 -26.43
C LEU A 76 3.51 10.49 -25.26
N PHE A 77 3.15 10.13 -24.02
CA PHE A 77 3.53 10.88 -22.83
C PHE A 77 5.04 10.91 -22.61
N TRP A 78 5.73 9.80 -22.87
CA TRP A 78 7.18 9.69 -22.67
C TRP A 78 7.98 10.18 -23.87
N GLY A 79 7.66 9.73 -25.08
CA GLY A 79 8.49 9.90 -26.28
C GLY A 79 7.70 10.34 -27.52
N GLY A 80 6.60 11.06 -27.35
CA GLY A 80 5.75 11.51 -28.47
C GLY A 80 6.48 12.42 -29.46
N ASP A 81 7.49 13.18 -29.06
CA ASP A 81 8.32 13.99 -29.95
C ASP A 81 9.31 13.16 -30.80
N VAL A 82 9.72 12.01 -30.28
CA VAL A 82 10.63 11.06 -30.97
C VAL A 82 9.84 10.14 -31.90
N PHE A 83 8.79 9.50 -31.40
CA PHE A 83 8.05 8.44 -32.09
C PHE A 83 6.80 8.93 -32.82
N ALA A 84 6.30 10.12 -32.50
CA ALA A 84 5.10 10.68 -33.11
C ALA A 84 5.22 12.22 -33.31
N PRO A 85 6.29 12.74 -33.93
CA PRO A 85 6.58 14.18 -34.00
C PRO A 85 5.46 15.03 -34.63
N GLU A 86 4.64 14.44 -35.50
CA GLU A 86 3.52 15.13 -36.14
C GLU A 86 2.20 15.03 -35.37
N THR A 87 2.16 14.24 -34.28
CA THR A 87 1.01 14.17 -33.38
C THR A 87 1.04 15.40 -32.47
N LYS A 88 0.22 16.40 -32.84
CA LYS A 88 0.18 17.71 -32.20
C LYS A 88 -1.24 18.07 -31.77
N TYR A 89 -1.35 18.75 -30.64
CA TYR A 89 -2.57 19.39 -30.16
C TYR A 89 -2.30 20.88 -29.98
N GLU A 90 -3.14 21.73 -30.57
CA GLU A 90 -2.92 23.19 -30.62
C GLU A 90 -1.54 23.60 -31.17
N GLY A 91 -0.99 22.80 -32.09
CA GLY A 91 0.34 23.02 -32.69
C GLY A 91 1.52 22.58 -31.83
N ILE A 92 1.29 22.11 -30.60
CA ILE A 92 2.31 21.62 -29.67
C ILE A 92 2.35 20.09 -29.75
N ASN A 93 3.54 19.47 -29.67
CA ASN A 93 3.62 18.02 -29.61
C ASN A 93 2.88 17.48 -28.37
N VAL A 94 2.13 16.40 -28.53
CA VAL A 94 1.29 15.84 -27.46
C VAL A 94 2.10 15.47 -26.20
N LYS A 95 3.37 15.05 -26.33
CA LYS A 95 4.27 14.80 -25.19
C LYS A 95 4.43 16.04 -24.32
N ASP A 96 4.85 17.15 -24.94
CA ASP A 96 5.14 18.39 -24.22
C ASP A 96 3.86 18.96 -23.59
N PHE A 97 2.74 18.92 -24.32
CA PHE A 97 1.45 19.36 -23.80
C PHE A 97 1.03 18.55 -22.57
N LEU A 98 1.01 17.22 -22.65
CA LEU A 98 0.57 16.35 -21.55
C LEU A 98 1.51 16.44 -20.34
N GLN A 99 2.83 16.39 -20.55
CA GLN A 99 3.80 16.51 -19.45
C GLN A 99 3.70 17.89 -18.75
N GLU A 100 3.49 18.97 -19.51
CA GLU A 100 3.30 20.29 -18.93
C GLU A 100 2.03 20.34 -18.06
N LYS A 101 0.89 19.84 -18.56
CA LYS A 101 -0.35 19.81 -17.77
C LYS A 101 -0.20 18.96 -16.52
N TYR A 102 0.48 17.81 -16.62
CA TYR A 102 0.78 16.94 -15.50
C TYR A 102 1.58 17.66 -14.41
N ILE A 103 2.73 18.22 -14.77
CA ILE A 103 3.61 18.94 -13.84
C ILE A 103 2.88 20.14 -13.22
N ASN A 104 2.16 20.91 -14.01
CA ASN A 104 1.46 22.11 -13.52
C ASN A 104 0.31 21.74 -12.56
N CYS A 105 -0.37 20.62 -12.77
CA CYS A 105 -1.39 20.11 -11.86
C CYS A 105 -0.81 19.84 -10.45
N TYR A 106 0.24 19.02 -10.38
CA TYR A 106 0.84 18.67 -9.08
C TYR A 106 1.63 19.82 -8.45
N LYS A 107 2.24 20.69 -9.25
CA LYS A 107 2.84 21.94 -8.76
C LYS A 107 1.78 22.86 -8.16
N HIS A 108 0.58 22.93 -8.75
CA HIS A 108 -0.52 23.68 -8.18
C HIS A 108 -0.97 23.06 -6.85
N LEU A 109 -1.18 21.74 -6.81
CA LEU A 109 -1.53 21.02 -5.58
C LEU A 109 -0.49 21.26 -4.47
N ALA A 110 0.80 21.11 -4.77
CA ALA A 110 1.90 21.39 -3.86
C ALA A 110 1.83 22.80 -3.26
N LYS A 111 1.55 23.83 -4.08
CA LYS A 111 1.39 25.21 -3.59
C LYS A 111 0.20 25.36 -2.63
N ARG A 112 -0.89 24.64 -2.87
CA ARG A 112 -2.10 24.69 -2.03
C ARG A 112 -1.87 24.03 -0.67
N ILE A 113 -1.11 22.93 -0.64
CA ILE A 113 -0.91 22.12 0.59
C ILE A 113 0.43 22.35 1.29
N GLN A 114 1.26 23.31 0.83
CA GLN A 114 2.60 23.54 1.38
C GLN A 114 2.69 23.84 2.88
N HIS A 115 1.60 24.39 3.44
CA HIS A 115 1.45 24.71 4.85
C HIS A 115 1.15 23.47 5.72
N LEU A 116 0.86 22.32 5.11
CA LEU A 116 0.61 21.06 5.82
C LEU A 116 1.91 20.30 6.06
N ASP A 117 2.42 20.38 7.28
CA ASP A 117 3.60 19.64 7.76
C ASP A 117 3.51 18.10 7.68
N ALA A 118 2.29 17.56 7.54
CA ALA A 118 2.10 16.13 7.33
C ALA A 118 2.58 15.67 5.96
N VAL A 119 2.56 16.55 4.96
CA VAL A 119 2.95 16.25 3.59
C VAL A 119 4.47 16.31 3.48
N MET A 120 5.10 15.17 3.25
CA MET A 120 6.56 15.04 3.11
C MET A 120 7.03 15.30 1.69
N GLY A 121 6.18 15.07 0.70
CA GLY A 121 6.58 15.11 -0.70
C GLY A 121 5.53 14.55 -1.64
N PHE A 122 5.97 14.32 -2.88
CA PHE A 122 5.15 13.84 -3.98
C PHE A 122 5.85 12.68 -4.67
N GLU A 123 5.10 11.65 -5.01
CA GLU A 123 5.54 10.66 -5.98
C GLU A 123 5.48 11.22 -7.40
N LEU A 124 6.27 10.64 -8.29
CA LEU A 124 6.31 11.04 -9.69
C LEU A 124 5.05 10.60 -10.43
N MET A 125 4.74 9.31 -10.36
CA MET A 125 3.68 8.61 -11.09
C MET A 125 3.67 7.16 -10.62
N ASN A 126 2.50 6.65 -10.25
CA ASN A 126 2.31 5.24 -9.95
C ASN A 126 2.60 4.36 -11.19
N GLU A 127 3.38 3.30 -11.04
CA GLU A 127 3.78 2.26 -11.98
C GLU A 127 4.05 2.79 -13.41
N PRO A 128 5.13 3.58 -13.63
CA PRO A 128 5.38 4.30 -14.87
C PRO A 128 5.77 3.34 -16.03
N HIS A 129 4.78 2.87 -16.79
CA HIS A 129 4.97 1.92 -17.88
C HIS A 129 5.55 2.59 -19.15
N PRO A 130 6.46 1.92 -19.91
CA PRO A 130 7.09 2.50 -21.10
C PRO A 130 6.18 2.56 -22.34
N GLY A 131 5.00 1.94 -22.27
CA GLY A 131 4.13 1.75 -23.43
C GLY A 131 4.79 0.83 -24.46
N TYR A 132 4.97 1.32 -25.69
CA TYR A 132 5.67 0.61 -26.76
C TYR A 132 7.19 0.85 -26.74
N ILE A 133 7.70 1.81 -25.98
CA ILE A 133 9.14 2.15 -25.96
C ILE A 133 9.95 0.92 -25.51
N GLY A 134 10.92 0.50 -26.34
CA GLY A 134 11.68 -0.74 -26.12
C GLY A 134 11.02 -2.01 -26.66
N LEU A 135 9.87 -1.93 -27.36
CA LEU A 135 9.26 -3.08 -28.01
C LEU A 135 10.06 -3.50 -29.25
N SER A 136 10.69 -4.67 -29.17
CA SER A 136 11.56 -5.21 -30.23
C SER A 136 10.81 -5.80 -31.43
N ASN A 137 9.53 -6.12 -31.29
CA ASN A 137 8.73 -6.76 -32.33
C ASN A 137 7.23 -6.46 -32.17
N LEU A 138 6.60 -5.86 -33.20
CA LEU A 138 5.17 -5.56 -33.18
C LEU A 138 4.25 -6.79 -33.31
N LEU A 139 4.78 -7.95 -33.69
CA LEU A 139 4.01 -9.17 -33.91
C LEU A 139 3.94 -10.08 -32.67
N GLN A 140 4.76 -9.81 -31.65
CA GLN A 140 4.88 -10.67 -30.48
C GLN A 140 5.43 -9.90 -29.28
N TYR A 141 4.75 -10.01 -28.14
CA TYR A 141 5.28 -9.59 -26.84
C TYR A 141 6.15 -10.67 -26.21
N ASP A 142 7.08 -10.26 -25.34
CA ASP A 142 7.85 -11.20 -24.53
C ASP A 142 6.98 -11.73 -23.39
N ALA A 143 6.54 -12.99 -23.49
CA ALA A 143 5.71 -13.64 -22.47
C ALA A 143 6.43 -13.83 -21.11
N GLY A 144 7.75 -13.60 -21.05
CA GLY A 144 8.51 -13.57 -19.79
C GLY A 144 8.46 -12.22 -19.07
N ALA A 145 8.17 -11.13 -19.77
CA ALA A 145 8.12 -9.77 -19.24
C ALA A 145 6.71 -9.14 -19.30
N THR A 146 5.82 -9.70 -20.12
CA THR A 146 4.50 -9.15 -20.39
C THR A 146 3.41 -10.14 -19.98
N LEU A 147 2.41 -9.67 -19.24
CA LEU A 147 1.25 -10.47 -18.91
C LEU A 147 0.38 -10.70 -20.15
N VAL A 148 0.25 -11.97 -20.56
CA VAL A 148 -0.63 -12.39 -21.66
C VAL A 148 -1.78 -13.21 -21.09
N PHE A 149 -2.98 -12.61 -21.03
CA PHE A 149 -4.19 -13.21 -20.46
C PHE A 149 -5.44 -12.63 -21.12
N GLY A 150 -6.52 -13.40 -21.21
CA GLY A 150 -7.75 -12.98 -21.90
C GLY A 150 -7.48 -12.63 -23.36
N ASP A 151 -8.11 -11.55 -23.85
CA ASP A 151 -7.82 -11.01 -25.18
C ASP A 151 -6.43 -10.41 -25.24
N SER A 152 -5.57 -10.99 -26.07
CA SER A 152 -4.17 -10.60 -26.16
C SER A 152 -3.77 -10.33 -27.62
N PRO A 153 -4.23 -9.21 -28.22
CA PRO A 153 -3.71 -8.78 -29.52
C PRO A 153 -2.23 -8.44 -29.41
N ASN A 154 -1.43 -8.73 -30.43
CA ASN A 154 -0.11 -8.10 -30.56
C ASN A 154 -0.24 -6.61 -30.95
N ALA A 155 0.87 -5.86 -30.99
CA ALA A 155 0.83 -4.44 -31.28
C ALA A 155 0.24 -4.13 -32.68
N LEU A 156 0.63 -4.88 -33.72
CA LEU A 156 0.05 -4.69 -35.07
C LEU A 156 -1.47 -4.94 -35.07
N GLN A 157 -1.93 -6.02 -34.44
CA GLN A 157 -3.35 -6.32 -34.32
C GLN A 157 -4.08 -5.21 -33.57
N SER A 158 -3.50 -4.69 -32.49
CA SER A 158 -4.05 -3.56 -31.72
C SER A 158 -4.17 -2.31 -32.59
N PHE A 159 -3.17 -2.00 -33.43
CA PHE A 159 -3.23 -0.87 -34.37
C PHE A 159 -4.32 -1.04 -35.41
N ALA A 160 -4.41 -2.24 -36.01
CA ALA A 160 -5.42 -2.56 -37.02
C ALA A 160 -6.84 -2.53 -36.43
N LEU A 161 -7.03 -3.11 -35.25
CA LEU A 161 -8.30 -3.04 -34.51
C LEU A 161 -8.70 -1.58 -34.24
N GLY A 162 -7.77 -0.75 -33.77
CA GLY A 162 -8.01 0.67 -33.57
C GLY A 162 -8.35 1.43 -34.84
N ALA A 163 -7.81 1.02 -35.98
CA ALA A 163 -8.09 1.61 -37.29
C ALA A 163 -9.40 1.09 -37.95
N GLY A 164 -10.23 0.34 -37.23
CA GLY A 164 -11.48 -0.19 -37.77
C GLY A 164 -11.35 -1.46 -38.60
N ILE A 165 -10.20 -2.15 -38.56
CA ILE A 165 -9.98 -3.40 -39.28
C ILE A 165 -10.17 -4.57 -38.31
N PRO A 166 -11.22 -5.40 -38.47
CA PRO A 166 -11.44 -6.56 -37.60
C PRO A 166 -10.23 -7.50 -37.60
N GLN A 167 -9.84 -7.99 -36.43
CA GLN A 167 -8.72 -8.93 -36.28
C GLN A 167 -9.18 -10.20 -35.57
N GLU A 168 -8.68 -11.35 -36.04
CA GLU A 168 -8.67 -12.58 -35.26
C GLU A 168 -7.48 -12.53 -34.29
N ILE A 169 -7.77 -12.53 -32.99
CA ILE A 169 -6.77 -12.43 -31.93
C ILE A 169 -6.78 -13.69 -31.06
N GLU A 170 -5.69 -13.90 -30.31
CA GLU A 170 -5.58 -15.03 -29.39
C GLU A 170 -6.27 -14.73 -28.05
N VAL A 171 -6.91 -15.76 -27.49
CA VAL A 171 -7.51 -15.75 -26.16
C VAL A 171 -6.73 -16.70 -25.26
N TRP A 172 -6.21 -16.16 -24.17
CA TRP A 172 -5.33 -16.84 -23.24
C TRP A 172 -6.01 -17.10 -21.90
N VAL A 173 -5.75 -18.26 -21.30
CA VAL A 173 -6.26 -18.66 -19.98
C VAL A 173 -5.13 -19.06 -19.06
N ARG A 174 -5.41 -19.04 -17.75
CA ARG A 174 -4.47 -19.54 -16.73
C ARG A 174 -4.09 -20.99 -17.02
N SER A 175 -2.83 -21.34 -16.75
CA SER A 175 -2.36 -22.71 -16.87
C SER A 175 -1.27 -23.04 -15.86
N TRP A 176 -0.81 -24.29 -15.90
CA TRP A 176 0.32 -24.79 -15.16
C TRP A 176 1.07 -25.80 -16.05
N PRO A 177 2.41 -25.83 -16.10
CA PRO A 177 3.36 -25.06 -15.28
C PRO A 177 3.66 -23.63 -15.77
N PHE A 178 3.28 -23.28 -17.01
CA PHE A 178 3.40 -21.90 -17.51
C PHE A 178 2.21 -21.06 -17.03
N PRO A 179 2.40 -19.77 -16.67
CA PRO A 179 1.34 -18.93 -16.09
C PRO A 179 0.06 -18.91 -16.95
N THR A 180 0.21 -18.84 -18.27
CA THR A 180 -0.91 -18.85 -19.21
C THR A 180 -0.63 -19.71 -20.43
N ARG A 181 -1.72 -20.14 -21.10
CA ARG A 181 -1.69 -20.84 -22.38
C ARG A 181 -2.78 -20.31 -23.30
N LYS A 182 -2.53 -20.36 -24.60
CA LYS A 182 -3.56 -20.12 -25.62
C LYS A 182 -4.69 -21.14 -25.48
N GLN A 183 -5.93 -20.65 -25.39
CA GLN A 183 -7.12 -21.49 -25.38
C GLN A 183 -7.77 -21.55 -26.77
N THR A 184 -7.97 -20.39 -27.39
CA THR A 184 -8.70 -20.25 -28.66
C THR A 184 -8.28 -18.95 -29.36
N THR A 185 -8.88 -18.67 -30.51
CA THR A 185 -8.92 -17.35 -31.14
C THR A 185 -10.34 -16.79 -31.14
N ARG A 186 -10.48 -15.46 -31.28
CA ARG A 186 -11.76 -14.82 -31.60
C ARG A 186 -11.59 -13.55 -32.44
N ILE A 187 -12.62 -13.23 -33.23
CA ILE A 187 -12.66 -12.00 -34.02
C ILE A 187 -13.17 -10.84 -33.15
N VAL A 188 -12.38 -9.78 -33.05
CA VAL A 188 -12.70 -8.52 -32.34
C VAL A 188 -12.94 -7.39 -33.36
N ASN A 189 -13.73 -6.40 -32.95
CA ASN A 189 -14.15 -5.24 -33.75
C ASN A 189 -14.95 -5.58 -35.03
N LYS A 190 -15.93 -6.48 -34.92
CA LYS A 190 -16.79 -6.89 -36.05
C LYS A 190 -17.60 -5.74 -36.68
N GLU A 191 -17.82 -4.68 -35.91
CA GLU A 191 -18.55 -3.47 -36.31
C GLU A 191 -17.66 -2.46 -37.06
N CYS A 192 -16.37 -2.76 -37.22
CA CYS A 192 -15.39 -1.91 -37.92
C CYS A 192 -15.32 -0.49 -37.33
N LYS A 193 -15.42 -0.37 -36.00
CA LYS A 193 -15.33 0.90 -35.28
C LYS A 193 -13.89 1.39 -35.18
N SER A 194 -13.69 2.69 -35.18
CA SER A 194 -12.36 3.28 -35.03
C SER A 194 -12.17 3.76 -33.59
N ALA A 195 -11.03 3.38 -32.99
CA ALA A 195 -10.57 3.94 -31.73
C ALA A 195 -9.91 5.32 -31.93
N TRP A 196 -9.74 5.78 -33.16
CA TRP A 196 -9.15 7.07 -33.50
C TRP A 196 -10.22 8.05 -33.97
N ILE A 197 -10.14 9.27 -33.47
CA ILE A 197 -10.92 10.41 -33.95
C ILE A 197 -10.57 10.63 -35.43
N ASN A 198 -11.60 10.90 -36.26
CA ASN A 198 -11.48 11.07 -37.71
C ASN A 198 -10.84 9.88 -38.45
N ASN A 199 -10.81 8.68 -37.84
CA ASN A 199 -10.18 7.47 -38.39
C ASN A 199 -8.68 7.65 -38.72
N GLN A 200 -7.98 8.47 -37.93
CA GLN A 200 -6.57 8.78 -38.15
C GLN A 200 -5.66 8.07 -37.13
N CYS A 201 -5.13 6.91 -37.51
CA CYS A 201 -4.20 6.17 -36.66
C CYS A 201 -2.82 6.83 -36.63
N THR A 202 -2.41 7.34 -35.46
CA THR A 202 -1.10 7.97 -35.24
C THR A 202 0.05 7.07 -35.72
N TRP A 203 0.02 5.77 -35.40
CA TRP A 203 1.09 4.84 -35.79
C TRP A 203 1.12 4.54 -37.29
N GLN A 204 -0.02 4.61 -37.96
CA GLN A 204 -0.07 4.48 -39.42
C GLN A 204 0.49 5.74 -40.11
N GLN A 205 0.14 6.93 -39.61
CA GLN A 205 0.64 8.22 -40.11
C GLN A 205 2.17 8.31 -40.03
N HIS A 206 2.76 7.71 -39.00
CA HIS A 206 4.21 7.67 -38.81
C HIS A 206 4.90 6.47 -39.50
N GLY A 207 4.18 5.74 -40.36
CA GLY A 207 4.76 4.69 -41.20
C GLY A 207 5.22 3.45 -40.43
N VAL A 208 4.69 3.21 -39.22
CA VAL A 208 5.03 2.03 -38.41
C VAL A 208 4.44 0.77 -39.03
N TRP A 209 3.23 0.89 -39.57
CA TRP A 209 2.48 -0.19 -40.22
C TRP A 209 1.64 0.35 -41.38
N GLY A 210 1.15 -0.55 -42.24
CA GLY A 210 0.28 -0.21 -43.36
C GLY A 210 -0.59 -1.39 -43.79
N ILE A 211 -1.27 -1.24 -44.93
CA ILE A 211 -2.07 -2.30 -45.54
C ILE A 211 -1.28 -2.86 -46.73
N ASP A 212 -1.14 -4.18 -46.78
CA ASP A 212 -0.55 -4.85 -47.94
C ASP A 212 -1.52 -4.78 -49.13
N THR A 213 -1.07 -4.18 -50.24
CA THR A 213 -1.92 -3.90 -51.42
C THR A 213 -2.45 -5.15 -52.11
N ASN A 214 -1.78 -6.30 -51.94
CA ASN A 214 -2.17 -7.55 -52.59
C ASN A 214 -3.17 -8.33 -51.75
N THR A 215 -3.01 -8.31 -50.42
CA THR A 215 -3.81 -9.12 -49.50
C THR A 215 -4.87 -8.33 -48.75
N SER A 216 -4.83 -6.99 -48.80
CA SER A 216 -5.65 -6.09 -47.98
C SER A 216 -5.51 -6.33 -46.47
N LYS A 217 -4.40 -6.96 -46.03
CA LYS A 217 -4.14 -7.26 -44.61
C LYS A 217 -3.18 -6.26 -43.99
N PRO A 218 -3.28 -6.00 -42.67
CA PRO A 218 -2.28 -5.22 -41.94
C PRO A 218 -0.88 -5.82 -42.07
N LYS A 219 0.13 -4.96 -42.25
CA LYS A 219 1.54 -5.33 -42.42
C LYS A 219 2.43 -4.38 -41.64
N VAL A 220 3.39 -4.95 -40.90
CA VAL A 220 4.48 -4.19 -40.27
C VAL A 220 5.38 -3.59 -41.34
N LEU A 221 5.65 -2.28 -41.26
CA LEU A 221 6.62 -1.60 -42.12
C LEU A 221 7.98 -1.48 -41.43
N ILE A 222 7.99 -1.18 -40.12
CA ILE A 222 9.20 -1.07 -39.31
C ILE A 222 9.02 -1.91 -38.04
N LYS A 223 9.75 -3.03 -37.95
CA LYS A 223 9.55 -4.04 -36.89
C LYS A 223 10.02 -3.59 -35.51
N ASP A 224 11.14 -2.87 -35.45
CA ASP A 224 11.82 -2.41 -34.25
C ASP A 224 11.70 -0.88 -34.08
N TYR A 225 10.60 -0.30 -34.57
CA TYR A 225 10.37 1.15 -34.57
C TYR A 225 10.58 1.81 -33.20
N PHE A 226 10.16 1.13 -32.13
CA PHE A 226 10.24 1.67 -30.77
C PHE A 226 11.54 1.34 -30.01
N MET A 227 12.48 0.64 -30.66
CA MET A 227 13.82 0.35 -30.09
C MET A 227 14.85 1.42 -30.41
N LYS A 228 14.59 2.22 -31.45
CA LYS A 228 15.57 3.13 -32.04
C LYS A 228 14.92 4.46 -32.38
N HIS A 229 15.71 5.52 -32.30
CA HIS A 229 15.26 6.83 -32.74
C HIS A 229 14.99 6.80 -34.26
N PRO A 230 13.76 7.09 -34.74
CA PRO A 230 13.40 6.89 -36.15
C PRO A 230 14.25 7.68 -37.17
N LYS A 231 14.75 8.86 -36.78
CA LYS A 231 15.62 9.70 -37.62
C LYS A 231 17.12 9.35 -37.57
N THR A 232 17.68 9.05 -36.39
CA THR A 232 19.13 8.85 -36.21
C THR A 232 19.54 7.38 -36.24
N GLY A 233 18.61 6.45 -35.97
CA GLY A 233 18.86 5.01 -35.87
C GLY A 233 19.52 4.58 -34.56
N GLU A 234 19.80 5.50 -33.65
CA GLU A 234 20.40 5.22 -32.34
C GLU A 234 19.47 4.37 -31.47
N LYS A 235 20.04 3.43 -30.72
CA LYS A 235 19.28 2.60 -29.77
C LYS A 235 18.87 3.44 -28.57
N LEU A 236 17.60 3.34 -28.20
CA LEU A 236 17.02 4.06 -27.07
C LEU A 236 16.87 3.17 -25.83
N ASP A 237 16.98 3.78 -24.67
CA ASP A 237 16.72 3.20 -23.35
C ASP A 237 15.62 4.01 -22.65
N PHE A 238 14.55 3.34 -22.22
CA PHE A 238 13.40 4.01 -21.62
C PHE A 238 13.77 4.86 -20.41
N TYR A 239 14.54 4.27 -19.49
CA TYR A 239 14.86 4.94 -18.24
C TYR A 239 15.76 6.14 -18.47
N LYS A 240 16.83 5.95 -19.25
CA LYS A 240 17.83 6.99 -19.51
C LYS A 240 17.29 8.12 -20.39
N ASP A 241 16.64 7.78 -21.50
CA ASP A 241 16.34 8.77 -22.55
C ASP A 241 14.98 9.45 -22.36
N PHE A 242 14.09 8.92 -21.52
CA PHE A 242 12.72 9.45 -21.33
C PHE A 242 12.32 9.63 -19.87
N TYR A 243 12.43 8.59 -19.03
CA TYR A 243 11.96 8.63 -17.64
C TYR A 243 12.78 9.58 -16.77
N LEU A 244 14.10 9.45 -16.72
CA LEU A 244 14.99 10.28 -15.89
C LEU A 244 14.92 11.78 -16.25
N PRO A 245 14.88 12.19 -17.54
CA PRO A 245 14.61 13.58 -17.90
C PRO A 245 13.31 14.13 -17.31
N PHE A 246 12.25 13.32 -17.29
CA PHE A 246 10.97 13.72 -16.70
C PHE A 246 11.02 13.76 -15.17
N VAL A 247 11.67 12.78 -14.52
CA VAL A 247 11.95 12.80 -13.07
C VAL A 247 12.60 14.12 -12.67
N ASN A 248 13.62 14.55 -13.42
CA ASN A 248 14.34 15.78 -13.15
C ASN A 248 13.42 17.00 -13.28
N LYS A 249 12.69 17.12 -14.39
CA LYS A 249 11.76 18.23 -14.63
C LYS A 249 10.65 18.31 -13.57
N TYR A 250 10.08 17.17 -13.19
CA TYR A 250 9.03 17.10 -12.17
C TYR A 250 9.58 17.44 -10.77
N SER A 251 10.72 16.86 -10.39
CA SER A 251 11.36 17.11 -9.09
C SER A 251 11.69 18.58 -8.91
N GLU A 252 12.28 19.22 -9.92
CA GLU A 252 12.55 20.66 -9.91
C GLU A 252 11.27 21.48 -9.74
N ALA A 253 10.19 21.09 -10.42
CA ALA A 253 8.91 21.79 -10.34
C ALA A 253 8.27 21.71 -8.94
N ILE A 254 8.27 20.52 -8.31
CA ILE A 254 7.75 20.31 -6.95
C ILE A 254 8.64 21.03 -5.92
N GLN A 255 9.96 20.87 -6.01
CA GLN A 255 10.91 21.45 -5.06
C GLN A 255 11.06 22.96 -5.22
N SER A 256 10.64 23.53 -6.36
CA SER A 256 10.50 24.99 -6.51
C SER A 256 9.40 25.59 -5.63
N VAL A 257 8.45 24.77 -5.15
CA VAL A 257 7.41 25.19 -4.21
C VAL A 257 7.94 25.14 -2.78
N LYS A 258 8.54 24.01 -2.38
CA LYS A 258 9.17 23.83 -1.07
C LYS A 258 10.41 22.96 -1.23
N LYS A 259 11.59 23.52 -0.96
CA LYS A 259 12.89 22.87 -1.17
C LYS A 259 13.04 21.55 -0.39
N ASP A 260 12.36 21.44 0.74
CA ASP A 260 12.43 20.28 1.63
C ASP A 260 11.50 19.13 1.22
N TYR A 261 10.68 19.31 0.17
CA TYR A 261 9.87 18.21 -0.33
C TYR A 261 10.71 17.11 -0.95
N TYR A 262 10.35 15.88 -0.59
CA TYR A 262 10.85 14.70 -1.25
C TYR A 262 10.12 14.45 -2.57
N THR A 263 10.85 13.93 -3.57
CA THR A 263 10.23 13.29 -4.73
C THR A 263 10.44 11.78 -4.64
N PHE A 264 9.35 11.03 -4.61
CA PHE A 264 9.36 9.57 -4.61
C PHE A 264 9.36 9.08 -6.06
N VAL A 265 10.27 8.17 -6.37
CA VAL A 265 10.48 7.68 -7.73
C VAL A 265 10.55 6.16 -7.73
N GLU A 266 9.79 5.58 -8.63
CA GLU A 266 9.67 4.13 -8.74
C GLU A 266 9.81 3.61 -10.17
N PRO A 267 10.34 2.39 -10.35
CA PRO A 267 10.22 1.63 -11.58
C PRO A 267 8.85 0.96 -11.64
N LEU A 268 8.58 0.23 -12.72
CA LEU A 268 7.50 -0.75 -12.71
C LEU A 268 7.66 -1.76 -11.56
N PRO A 269 6.55 -2.30 -11.01
CA PRO A 269 6.62 -3.27 -9.92
C PRO A 269 7.50 -4.45 -10.28
N ASN A 270 8.36 -4.85 -9.35
CA ASN A 270 9.28 -5.98 -9.55
C ASN A 270 10.25 -5.82 -10.76
N GLU A 271 10.40 -4.64 -11.35
CA GLU A 271 11.48 -4.36 -12.31
C GLU A 271 12.74 -3.83 -11.59
N PRO A 272 13.94 -4.01 -12.16
CA PRO A 272 15.14 -3.49 -11.56
C PRO A 272 15.14 -1.95 -11.57
N PRO A 273 15.76 -1.31 -10.56
CA PRO A 273 15.81 0.15 -10.48
C PRO A 273 16.52 0.78 -11.68
N PRO A 274 16.08 1.97 -12.13
CA PRO A 274 16.81 2.75 -13.13
C PRO A 274 18.22 3.05 -12.65
N LYS A 275 19.17 3.14 -13.60
CA LYS A 275 20.55 3.54 -13.32
C LYS A 275 20.67 5.06 -13.46
N TRP A 276 20.99 5.72 -12.36
CA TRP A 276 21.13 7.16 -12.31
C TRP A 276 22.57 7.55 -12.61
N ALA A 277 22.77 8.58 -13.43
CA ALA A 277 24.06 9.22 -13.60
C ALA A 277 24.22 10.39 -12.60
N PRO A 278 25.45 10.81 -12.25
CA PRO A 278 25.67 11.92 -11.32
C PRO A 278 24.89 13.21 -11.65
N GLU A 279 24.63 13.47 -12.93
CA GLU A 279 23.82 14.56 -13.45
C GLU A 279 22.30 14.42 -13.22
N ASP A 280 21.79 13.19 -13.08
CA ASP A 280 20.37 12.90 -12.79
C ASP A 280 20.06 13.04 -11.28
N HIS A 281 21.08 13.27 -10.45
CA HIS A 281 20.96 13.19 -9.01
C HIS A 281 20.38 14.47 -8.40
N ASN A 282 19.05 14.53 -8.34
CA ASN A 282 18.35 15.55 -7.56
C ASN A 282 18.48 15.34 -6.05
N LYS A 283 18.46 16.45 -5.29
CA LYS A 283 18.37 16.40 -3.81
C LYS A 283 16.97 15.91 -3.41
N ASN A 284 16.85 15.31 -2.24
CA ASN A 284 15.57 14.84 -1.68
C ASN A 284 14.80 13.84 -2.57
N ILE A 285 15.51 12.94 -3.24
CA ILE A 285 14.89 11.79 -3.92
C ILE A 285 14.75 10.62 -2.94
N VAL A 286 13.62 9.92 -3.00
CA VAL A 286 13.38 8.66 -2.32
C VAL A 286 13.08 7.57 -3.36
N TYR A 287 13.79 6.45 -3.29
CA TYR A 287 13.49 5.29 -4.13
C TYR A 287 12.26 4.56 -3.56
N ALA A 288 11.21 4.38 -4.37
CA ALA A 288 9.88 4.00 -3.89
C ALA A 288 9.29 2.73 -4.54
N PRO A 289 10.04 1.64 -4.79
CA PRO A 289 9.55 0.51 -5.60
C PRO A 289 8.38 -0.25 -4.97
N HIS A 290 7.60 -0.92 -5.81
CA HIS A 290 6.54 -1.84 -5.37
C HIS A 290 7.03 -3.30 -5.27
N TRP A 291 6.43 -4.07 -4.36
CA TRP A 291 6.68 -5.50 -4.25
C TRP A 291 5.40 -6.29 -3.94
N TYR A 292 5.15 -7.32 -4.76
CA TYR A 292 4.03 -8.25 -4.62
C TYR A 292 4.47 -9.68 -4.96
N ASP A 293 3.87 -10.70 -4.32
CA ASP A 293 4.00 -12.09 -4.81
C ASP A 293 3.18 -12.25 -6.09
N LEU A 294 3.87 -12.15 -7.24
CA LEU A 294 3.26 -12.23 -8.57
C LEU A 294 2.48 -13.53 -8.81
N LYS A 295 2.90 -14.66 -8.23
CA LYS A 295 2.18 -15.93 -8.39
C LYS A 295 0.84 -15.84 -7.68
N SER A 296 0.85 -15.49 -6.40
CA SER A 296 -0.36 -15.42 -5.58
C SER A 296 -1.30 -14.30 -6.03
N LEU A 297 -0.76 -13.17 -6.49
CA LEU A 297 -1.53 -12.08 -7.11
C LEU A 297 -2.29 -12.59 -8.35
N PHE A 298 -1.58 -13.26 -9.25
CA PHE A 298 -2.16 -13.73 -10.51
C PHE A 298 -3.14 -14.90 -10.33
N THR A 299 -2.81 -15.89 -9.49
CA THR A 299 -3.65 -17.08 -9.29
C THR A 299 -4.74 -16.87 -8.24
N LYS A 300 -4.65 -15.82 -7.42
CA LYS A 300 -5.49 -15.59 -6.22
C LYS A 300 -5.47 -16.79 -5.27
N THR A 301 -4.28 -17.35 -5.03
CA THR A 301 -4.11 -18.50 -4.12
C THR A 301 -2.85 -18.38 -3.26
N PHE A 302 -2.96 -18.80 -2.00
CA PHE A 302 -1.83 -18.95 -1.09
C PHE A 302 -2.14 -20.01 -0.02
N ASP A 303 -1.41 -21.12 -0.03
CA ASP A 303 -1.48 -22.16 1.01
C ASP A 303 -0.25 -22.16 1.93
N GLY A 304 0.78 -21.39 1.57
CA GLY A 304 2.06 -21.36 2.27
C GLY A 304 2.92 -22.60 2.08
N MET A 305 2.51 -23.57 1.25
CA MET A 305 3.23 -24.82 1.06
C MET A 305 4.30 -24.68 -0.02
N ILE A 306 3.98 -23.99 -1.12
CA ILE A 306 4.92 -23.76 -2.22
C ILE A 306 4.80 -22.33 -2.75
N THR A 307 5.86 -21.55 -2.57
CA THR A 307 6.02 -20.20 -3.14
C THR A 307 7.13 -20.17 -4.16
N HIS A 308 7.05 -19.24 -5.12
CA HIS A 308 8.05 -19.10 -6.17
C HIS A 308 8.60 -17.67 -6.21
N ASP A 309 9.89 -17.55 -6.50
CA ASP A 309 10.51 -16.29 -6.95
C ASP A 309 10.26 -16.17 -8.47
N VAL A 310 9.18 -15.46 -8.83
CA VAL A 310 8.74 -15.32 -10.22
C VAL A 310 9.78 -14.58 -11.05
N GLN A 311 10.41 -13.52 -10.51
CA GLN A 311 11.48 -12.78 -11.20
C GLN A 311 12.69 -13.66 -11.53
N ARG A 312 13.00 -14.62 -10.67
CA ARG A 312 14.07 -15.58 -10.94
C ARG A 312 13.65 -16.63 -11.98
N LEU A 313 12.38 -17.04 -11.96
CA LEU A 313 11.83 -17.97 -12.95
C LEU A 313 11.80 -17.38 -14.37
N THR A 314 11.53 -16.07 -14.52
CA THR A 314 11.52 -15.41 -15.83
C THR A 314 12.89 -15.41 -16.51
N ARG A 315 13.98 -15.59 -15.75
CA ARG A 315 15.36 -15.76 -16.28
C ARG A 315 15.64 -17.15 -16.86
N GLY A 316 14.66 -18.07 -16.79
CA GLY A 316 14.69 -19.36 -17.48
C GLY A 316 14.39 -20.55 -16.57
N ALA A 317 13.87 -21.62 -17.18
CA ALA A 317 13.40 -22.83 -16.49
C ALA A 317 14.49 -23.56 -15.67
N GLN A 318 15.77 -23.36 -15.98
CA GLN A 318 16.90 -23.87 -15.19
C GLN A 318 16.88 -23.38 -13.74
N HIS A 319 16.15 -22.30 -13.44
CA HIS A 319 16.07 -21.73 -12.11
C HIS A 319 14.94 -22.29 -11.24
N ILE A 320 14.08 -23.18 -11.75
CA ILE A 320 12.90 -23.70 -11.03
C ILE A 320 13.27 -24.17 -9.62
N VAL A 321 14.21 -25.11 -9.49
CA VAL A 321 14.62 -25.66 -8.18
C VAL A 321 15.14 -24.57 -7.24
N SER A 322 15.85 -23.59 -7.77
CA SER A 322 16.45 -22.49 -7.00
C SER A 322 15.48 -21.36 -6.69
N ALA A 323 14.34 -21.31 -7.36
CA ALA A 323 13.28 -20.31 -7.23
C ALA A 323 12.05 -20.84 -6.47
N THR A 324 12.00 -22.13 -6.16
CA THR A 324 10.91 -22.75 -5.39
C THR A 324 11.26 -22.84 -3.90
N TYR A 325 10.32 -22.47 -3.04
CA TYR A 325 10.47 -22.47 -1.59
C TYR A 325 9.31 -23.23 -0.95
N PHE A 326 9.60 -23.97 0.13
CA PHE A 326 8.67 -24.89 0.76
C PHE A 326 8.28 -24.48 2.18
N GLY A 327 6.98 -24.54 2.48
CA GLY A 327 6.39 -24.18 3.76
C GLY A 327 6.43 -22.68 4.07
N ILE A 328 5.77 -22.28 5.16
CA ILE A 328 5.72 -20.88 5.61
C ILE A 328 7.12 -20.31 5.86
N SER A 329 8.03 -21.10 6.40
CA SER A 329 9.43 -20.70 6.56
C SER A 329 10.13 -20.46 5.22
N GLY A 330 9.80 -21.25 4.19
CA GLY A 330 10.25 -21.06 2.82
C GLY A 330 9.70 -19.76 2.22
N ALA A 331 8.41 -19.49 2.37
CA ALA A 331 7.79 -18.24 1.93
C ALA A 331 8.47 -17.01 2.56
N LYS A 332 8.68 -17.04 3.88
CA LYS A 332 9.42 -16.00 4.62
C LYS A 332 10.84 -15.79 4.08
N LYS A 333 11.55 -16.88 3.77
CA LYS A 333 12.91 -16.82 3.20
C LYS A 333 12.90 -16.26 1.78
N ASN A 334 11.91 -16.63 0.97
CA ASN A 334 11.72 -16.15 -0.39
C ASN A 334 11.56 -14.63 -0.40
N TYR A 335 10.55 -14.13 0.32
CA TYR A 335 10.20 -12.71 0.31
C TYR A 335 11.31 -11.85 0.93
N LEU A 336 11.93 -12.32 2.03
CA LEU A 336 13.11 -11.67 2.61
C LEU A 336 14.21 -11.45 1.57
N GLY A 337 14.53 -12.48 0.78
CA GLY A 337 15.58 -12.40 -0.24
C GLY A 337 15.22 -11.48 -1.41
N GLN A 338 13.97 -11.49 -1.86
CA GLN A 338 13.51 -10.60 -2.94
C GLN A 338 13.56 -9.13 -2.52
N VAL A 339 13.03 -8.78 -1.35
CA VAL A 339 13.09 -7.42 -0.80
C VAL A 339 14.54 -6.97 -0.59
N GLN A 340 15.40 -7.87 -0.10
CA GLN A 340 16.83 -7.60 0.07
C GLN A 340 17.51 -7.25 -1.27
N ASN A 341 17.15 -7.95 -2.36
CA ASN A 341 17.66 -7.66 -3.70
C ASN A 341 17.21 -6.29 -4.19
N ILE A 342 15.94 -5.92 -3.99
CA ILE A 342 15.41 -4.60 -4.37
C ILE A 342 16.20 -3.48 -3.71
N ILE A 343 16.46 -3.58 -2.41
CA ILE A 343 17.22 -2.57 -1.65
C ILE A 343 18.67 -2.50 -2.14
N LYS A 344 19.32 -3.66 -2.31
CA LYS A 344 20.70 -3.73 -2.77
C LYS A 344 20.86 -3.16 -4.18
N ASP A 345 19.95 -3.48 -5.09
CA ASP A 345 19.97 -2.97 -6.45
C ASP A 345 19.63 -1.48 -6.48
N GLY A 346 18.74 -1.01 -5.60
CA GLY A 346 18.46 0.41 -5.40
C GLY A 346 19.69 1.20 -4.98
N LEU A 347 20.41 0.76 -3.96
CA LEU A 347 21.68 1.37 -3.52
C LEU A 347 22.73 1.38 -4.64
N LYS A 348 22.76 0.34 -5.47
CA LYS A 348 23.70 0.22 -6.58
C LYS A 348 23.37 1.15 -7.74
N ASN A 349 22.09 1.26 -8.11
CA ASN A 349 21.67 1.93 -9.35
C ASN A 349 21.16 3.36 -9.12
N VAL A 350 20.48 3.63 -8.00
CA VAL A 350 19.93 4.95 -7.64
C VAL A 350 20.86 5.71 -6.67
N GLY A 351 21.73 4.98 -5.97
CA GLY A 351 22.73 5.54 -5.05
C GLY A 351 22.30 5.55 -3.58
N ASP A 352 23.04 6.27 -2.74
CA ASP A 352 22.78 6.39 -1.29
C ASP A 352 21.58 7.32 -1.03
N LYS A 353 20.38 6.80 -1.26
CA LYS A 353 19.08 7.48 -1.10
C LYS A 353 18.18 6.65 -0.17
N PRO A 354 17.26 7.30 0.58
CA PRO A 354 16.24 6.57 1.32
C PRO A 354 15.39 5.69 0.40
N CYS A 355 14.92 4.57 0.95
CA CYS A 355 14.06 3.62 0.27
C CYS A 355 12.78 3.39 1.08
N VAL A 356 11.65 3.37 0.39
CA VAL A 356 10.35 2.92 0.91
C VAL A 356 9.77 1.95 -0.11
N ILE A 357 9.15 0.86 0.34
CA ILE A 357 8.35 0.05 -0.58
C ILE A 357 7.00 0.76 -0.75
N GLY A 358 6.81 1.43 -1.90
CA GLY A 358 5.64 2.28 -2.20
C GLY A 358 4.31 1.52 -2.12
N GLU A 359 4.34 0.23 -2.46
CA GLU A 359 3.22 -0.65 -2.24
C GLU A 359 3.66 -2.09 -1.98
N CYS A 360 2.98 -2.71 -1.03
CA CYS A 360 2.94 -4.15 -0.88
C CYS A 360 1.59 -4.56 -0.28
N GLY A 361 1.22 -5.83 -0.39
CA GLY A 361 -0.03 -6.30 0.19
C GLY A 361 -0.38 -7.71 -0.23
N ILE A 362 -1.56 -8.15 0.19
CA ILE A 362 -2.13 -9.44 -0.20
C ILE A 362 -3.59 -9.26 -0.64
N PRO A 363 -4.06 -10.00 -1.64
CA PRO A 363 -5.48 -10.05 -1.92
C PRO A 363 -6.21 -10.77 -0.78
N MET A 364 -7.31 -10.20 -0.33
CA MET A 364 -8.23 -10.77 0.66
C MET A 364 -9.14 -11.82 0.02
N ASP A 365 -9.33 -11.77 -1.30
CA ASP A 365 -10.15 -12.72 -2.07
C ASP A 365 -9.42 -14.02 -2.48
N ILE A 366 -8.28 -14.34 -1.87
CA ILE A 366 -7.53 -15.58 -2.15
C ILE A 366 -8.29 -16.85 -1.74
N ASN A 367 -7.89 -17.99 -2.33
CA ASN A 367 -8.37 -19.33 -1.99
C ASN A 367 -9.91 -19.42 -2.10
N ASP A 368 -10.44 -18.96 -3.24
CA ASP A 368 -11.87 -18.97 -3.57
C ASP A 368 -12.73 -18.23 -2.53
N LYS A 369 -12.20 -17.16 -1.92
CA LYS A 369 -12.90 -16.32 -0.93
C LYS A 369 -13.39 -17.08 0.32
N LYS A 370 -12.88 -18.29 0.58
CA LYS A 370 -13.37 -19.16 1.67
C LYS A 370 -13.36 -18.49 3.04
N ALA A 371 -12.37 -17.62 3.30
CA ALA A 371 -12.28 -16.87 4.56
C ALA A 371 -13.47 -15.94 4.81
N PHE A 372 -14.16 -15.49 3.76
CA PHE A 372 -15.33 -14.59 3.89
C PHE A 372 -16.55 -15.33 4.44
N GLU A 373 -16.64 -16.63 4.16
CA GLU A 373 -17.70 -17.50 4.63
C GLU A 373 -17.38 -18.06 6.02
N THR A 374 -16.14 -18.48 6.25
CA THR A 374 -15.74 -19.18 7.49
C THR A 374 -15.31 -18.23 8.60
N GLY A 375 -14.87 -17.00 8.27
CA GLY A 375 -14.17 -16.11 9.18
C GLY A 375 -12.73 -16.54 9.51
N ASP A 376 -12.22 -17.62 8.91
CA ASP A 376 -10.87 -18.12 9.13
C ASP A 376 -9.88 -17.49 8.13
N TYR A 377 -9.19 -16.45 8.59
CA TYR A 377 -8.16 -15.73 7.84
C TYR A 377 -6.74 -16.27 8.09
N THR A 378 -6.57 -17.49 8.62
CA THR A 378 -5.25 -18.04 8.97
C THR A 378 -4.26 -18.02 7.79
N HIS A 379 -4.72 -18.33 6.56
CA HIS A 379 -3.87 -18.25 5.37
C HIS A 379 -3.42 -16.82 5.07
N HIS A 380 -4.33 -15.85 5.18
CA HIS A 380 -4.06 -14.43 5.00
C HIS A 380 -3.10 -13.90 6.06
N SER A 381 -3.30 -14.23 7.33
CA SER A 381 -2.42 -13.83 8.42
C SER A 381 -1.01 -14.37 8.21
N ASN A 382 -0.88 -15.64 7.82
CA ASN A 382 0.41 -16.24 7.50
C ASN A 382 1.08 -15.61 6.27
N PHE A 383 0.29 -15.29 5.24
CA PHE A 383 0.79 -14.67 4.02
C PHE A 383 1.30 -13.26 4.31
N LEU A 384 0.46 -12.41 4.93
CA LEU A 384 0.82 -11.05 5.27
C LEU A 384 1.96 -10.99 6.30
N ASP A 385 2.03 -11.94 7.25
CA ASP A 385 3.17 -12.07 8.15
C ASP A 385 4.48 -12.39 7.43
N ALA A 386 4.43 -13.18 6.35
CA ALA A 386 5.60 -13.42 5.52
C ALA A 386 6.02 -12.17 4.73
N VAL A 387 5.06 -11.41 4.20
CA VAL A 387 5.31 -10.15 3.47
C VAL A 387 5.90 -9.09 4.40
N LEU A 388 5.20 -8.75 5.48
CA LEU A 388 5.62 -7.69 6.40
C LEU A 388 6.89 -8.06 7.16
N GLY A 389 7.05 -9.34 7.54
CA GLY A 389 8.28 -9.83 8.14
C GLY A 389 9.51 -9.73 7.22
N ALA A 390 9.32 -9.72 5.89
CA ALA A 390 10.40 -9.46 4.95
C ALA A 390 10.82 -7.98 4.96
N MET A 391 9.87 -7.05 5.07
CA MET A 391 10.13 -5.62 5.17
C MET A 391 10.86 -5.27 6.47
N GLU A 392 10.35 -5.77 7.60
CA GLU A 392 10.94 -5.57 8.94
C GLU A 392 12.40 -6.01 9.01
N LYS A 393 12.68 -7.23 8.54
CA LYS A 393 14.03 -7.81 8.59
C LYS A 393 15.02 -7.11 7.66
N ASN A 394 14.53 -6.47 6.61
CA ASN A 394 15.33 -5.62 5.73
C ASN A 394 15.39 -4.16 6.17
N LEU A 395 14.71 -3.79 7.28
CA LEU A 395 14.66 -2.43 7.81
C LEU A 395 14.17 -1.39 6.78
N VAL A 396 13.26 -1.79 5.90
CA VAL A 396 12.67 -0.90 4.89
C VAL A 396 11.27 -0.48 5.32
N ASN A 397 10.97 0.81 5.16
CA ASN A 397 9.61 1.33 5.34
C ASN A 397 8.73 0.84 4.21
N PHE A 398 7.42 0.80 4.42
CA PHE A 398 6.48 0.40 3.38
C PHE A 398 5.12 1.06 3.57
N THR A 399 4.37 1.12 2.48
CA THR A 399 2.95 1.47 2.44
C THR A 399 2.16 0.23 2.04
N LEU A 400 1.14 -0.10 2.83
CA LEU A 400 0.34 -1.31 2.63
C LEU A 400 -0.84 -0.99 1.71
N TRP A 401 -0.97 -1.73 0.61
CA TRP A 401 -2.12 -1.71 -0.28
C TRP A 401 -3.21 -2.65 0.26
N ASN A 402 -4.36 -2.16 0.70
CA ASN A 402 -4.66 -0.74 0.94
C ASN A 402 -5.56 -0.54 2.18
N TYR A 403 -5.95 0.70 2.44
CA TYR A 403 -7.07 1.02 3.31
C TYR A 403 -8.12 1.74 2.47
N ASN A 404 -9.16 1.01 2.08
CA ASN A 404 -10.34 1.55 1.40
C ASN A 404 -11.57 1.39 2.32
N PRO A 405 -12.14 2.49 2.85
CA PRO A 405 -13.30 2.43 3.72
C PRO A 405 -14.60 2.04 2.98
N LEU A 406 -14.61 2.11 1.65
CA LEU A 406 -15.74 1.72 0.80
C LEU A 406 -15.63 0.28 0.28
N ASN A 407 -14.58 -0.46 0.65
CA ASN A 407 -14.40 -1.83 0.19
C ASN A 407 -15.55 -2.73 0.66
N ASP A 408 -15.92 -3.74 -0.12
CA ASP A 408 -16.79 -4.84 0.33
C ASP A 408 -16.24 -6.23 -0.09
N ASN A 409 -16.82 -7.31 0.46
CA ASN A 409 -16.36 -8.69 0.15
C ASN A 409 -16.90 -9.23 -1.19
N VAL A 410 -17.76 -8.47 -1.87
CA VAL A 410 -18.41 -8.89 -3.13
C VAL A 410 -17.62 -8.38 -4.33
N HIS A 411 -17.41 -7.07 -4.35
CA HIS A 411 -16.82 -6.26 -5.41
C HIS A 411 -15.44 -5.70 -5.05
N GLY A 412 -14.96 -5.85 -3.81
CA GLY A 412 -13.66 -5.34 -3.40
C GLY A 412 -13.67 -3.81 -3.35
N ASP A 413 -12.75 -3.19 -4.07
CA ASP A 413 -12.53 -1.75 -4.15
C ASP A 413 -13.59 -0.95 -4.93
N HIS A 414 -14.58 -1.63 -5.54
CA HIS A 414 -15.57 -1.07 -6.46
C HIS A 414 -14.97 -0.40 -7.71
N TRP A 415 -13.73 -0.72 -8.03
CA TRP A 415 -12.99 -0.08 -9.11
C TRP A 415 -12.51 -1.10 -10.14
N TYR A 416 -11.50 -1.91 -9.84
CA TYR A 416 -11.09 -3.02 -10.72
C TYR A 416 -11.48 -4.40 -10.21
N GLY A 417 -12.23 -4.45 -9.11
CA GLY A 417 -12.54 -5.70 -8.44
C GLY A 417 -11.37 -6.21 -7.61
N GLU A 418 -10.44 -5.32 -7.25
CA GLU A 418 -9.35 -5.66 -6.35
C GLU A 418 -9.85 -5.67 -4.92
N ASP A 419 -9.49 -6.69 -4.15
CA ASP A 419 -9.89 -6.80 -2.75
C ASP A 419 -8.66 -6.85 -1.87
N PHE A 420 -7.94 -5.74 -1.74
CA PHE A 420 -6.70 -5.63 -0.94
C PHE A 420 -6.90 -4.96 0.41
N SER A 421 -8.04 -4.30 0.63
CA SER A 421 -8.21 -3.43 1.79
C SER A 421 -8.03 -4.18 3.10
N ILE A 422 -7.31 -3.64 4.07
CA ILE A 422 -7.29 -4.19 5.44
C ILE A 422 -8.62 -3.95 6.18
N TYR A 423 -9.59 -3.35 5.51
CA TYR A 423 -10.91 -3.04 6.05
C TYR A 423 -12.00 -3.49 5.08
N SER A 424 -13.05 -4.10 5.62
CA SER A 424 -14.31 -4.34 4.93
C SER A 424 -15.43 -4.29 5.98
N PRO A 425 -16.47 -3.48 5.81
CA PRO A 425 -17.54 -3.37 6.77
C PRO A 425 -18.22 -4.74 6.94
N PRO A 426 -18.60 -5.12 8.17
CA PRO A 426 -19.36 -6.34 8.38
C PRO A 426 -20.64 -6.27 7.54
N PRO A 427 -21.08 -7.39 6.93
CA PRO A 427 -22.29 -7.38 6.12
C PRO A 427 -23.45 -6.83 6.96
N PHE A 428 -24.14 -5.80 6.44
CA PHE A 428 -25.34 -5.29 7.07
C PHE A 428 -26.29 -6.48 7.29
N LYS A 429 -26.60 -6.80 8.55
CA LYS A 429 -27.72 -7.68 8.86
C LYS A 429 -29.00 -6.95 8.49
N THR A 430 -29.34 -6.86 7.21
CA THR A 430 -30.71 -6.59 6.79
C THR A 430 -31.51 -7.81 7.19
N SER A 431 -32.10 -7.78 8.39
CA SER A 431 -33.29 -8.57 8.65
C SER A 431 -34.35 -8.06 7.70
N MET A 432 -34.42 -8.66 6.50
CA MET A 432 -35.54 -8.47 5.59
C MET A 432 -36.79 -8.87 6.38
N PRO A 433 -37.77 -7.96 6.59
CA PRO A 433 -39.03 -8.34 7.19
C PRO A 433 -39.66 -9.42 6.30
N THR A 434 -39.94 -10.60 6.85
CA THR A 434 -40.57 -11.73 6.17
C THR A 434 -42.07 -11.51 5.91
N THR A 435 -42.51 -10.27 5.79
CA THR A 435 -43.90 -9.91 5.48
C THR A 435 -43.95 -9.30 4.08
N PRO A 436 -44.74 -9.89 3.15
CA PRO A 436 -44.96 -9.26 1.85
C PRO A 436 -45.52 -7.85 2.06
N PRO A 437 -45.04 -6.82 1.33
CA PRO A 437 -45.65 -5.51 1.38
C PRO A 437 -47.09 -5.65 0.89
N ALA A 438 -48.05 -5.28 1.73
CA ALA A 438 -49.41 -5.03 1.26
C ALA A 438 -49.33 -4.00 0.13
N SER A 439 -50.06 -4.28 -0.95
CA SER A 439 -50.20 -3.41 -2.11
C SER A 439 -50.58 -1.99 -1.67
N VAL A 440 -49.67 -1.02 -1.81
CA VAL A 440 -49.96 0.39 -1.57
C VAL A 440 -50.11 1.09 -2.91
N THR A 441 -51.34 1.52 -3.17
CA THR A 441 -51.78 2.39 -4.25
C THR A 441 -51.00 3.71 -4.20
N SER A 442 -50.51 4.17 -5.35
CA SER A 442 -49.79 5.44 -5.48
C SER A 442 -50.66 6.61 -5.00
N THR A 443 -50.18 7.33 -3.98
CA THR A 443 -50.71 8.65 -3.66
C THR A 443 -49.54 9.62 -3.66
N THR A 444 -49.55 10.52 -4.66
CA THR A 444 -48.64 11.65 -4.81
C THR A 444 -48.90 12.64 -3.69
N VAL A 445 -47.91 12.96 -2.85
CA VAL A 445 -47.98 14.12 -1.94
C VAL A 445 -46.65 14.86 -1.96
N THR A 446 -46.77 16.16 -2.20
CA THR A 446 -45.77 17.20 -2.35
C THR A 446 -45.07 17.56 -1.04
N ASN A 447 -43.83 18.03 -1.18
CA ASN A 447 -43.02 18.66 -0.13
C ASN A 447 -43.77 19.82 0.55
N GLU A 448 -43.82 19.79 1.89
CA GLU A 448 -43.62 20.92 2.82
C GLU A 448 -44.03 20.50 4.24
N ALA A 449 -43.08 20.50 5.19
CA ALA A 449 -43.35 20.81 6.60
C ALA A 449 -42.04 20.85 7.42
N THR A 450 -41.64 22.08 7.77
CA THR A 450 -40.83 22.42 8.95
C THR A 450 -41.40 21.78 10.23
N VAL A 451 -40.53 21.17 11.05
CA VAL A 451 -40.76 21.02 12.50
C VAL A 451 -39.46 21.23 13.27
N SER A 452 -39.42 22.34 13.99
CA SER A 452 -38.54 22.66 15.12
C SER A 452 -38.92 21.85 16.36
N ILE A 453 -37.95 21.23 17.06
CA ILE A 453 -38.07 20.93 18.49
C ILE A 453 -36.76 21.29 19.19
N VAL A 454 -36.83 22.39 19.95
CA VAL A 454 -35.95 22.76 21.05
C VAL A 454 -36.21 21.77 22.19
N ASN A 455 -35.15 21.24 22.81
CA ASN A 455 -35.20 20.87 24.22
C ASN A 455 -33.84 21.14 24.88
N ASN A 456 -33.76 22.35 25.43
CA ASN A 456 -32.87 22.72 26.51
C ASN A 456 -33.41 22.09 27.80
N GLU A 457 -32.72 21.11 28.37
CA GLU A 457 -32.73 20.84 29.81
C GLU A 457 -31.56 19.93 30.18
N PHE A 458 -30.98 20.14 31.36
CA PHE A 458 -29.73 19.56 31.90
C PHE A 458 -28.41 20.31 31.58
N ARG A 459 -28.43 21.63 31.76
CA ARG A 459 -27.30 22.36 32.38
C ARG A 459 -27.66 22.65 33.84
N SER A 460 -27.32 21.76 34.77
CA SER A 460 -26.89 22.18 36.12
C SER A 460 -26.27 21.01 36.90
N LYS A 461 -25.22 21.35 37.67
CA LYS A 461 -24.51 20.56 38.70
C LYS A 461 -23.28 19.75 38.24
N LEU A 462 -22.15 20.45 38.17
CA LEU A 462 -20.92 19.98 38.82
C LEU A 462 -19.99 21.18 39.11
N LYS A 463 -20.25 21.84 40.24
CA LYS A 463 -19.23 22.59 40.99
C LYS A 463 -18.84 21.72 42.18
N SER A 464 -17.69 21.06 42.12
CA SER A 464 -16.92 20.71 43.33
C SER A 464 -15.47 20.38 43.00
N ARG A 465 -14.59 21.31 43.39
CA ARG A 465 -13.23 21.13 43.92
C ARG A 465 -12.50 19.82 43.59
N VAL A 466 -11.45 19.92 42.77
CA VAL A 466 -10.17 19.23 43.00
C VAL A 466 -9.05 20.26 42.86
N LYS A 467 -8.51 20.74 43.99
CA LYS A 467 -7.16 21.30 44.04
C LYS A 467 -6.21 20.10 44.07
N GLY A 468 -5.72 19.70 42.89
CA GLY A 468 -4.65 18.72 42.76
C GLY A 468 -3.43 19.43 42.20
N THR A 469 -2.46 19.75 43.06
CA THR A 469 -1.17 20.24 42.63
C THR A 469 -0.43 19.08 41.95
N LEU A 470 -0.28 19.13 40.63
CA LEU A 470 0.58 18.20 39.90
C LEU A 470 2.02 18.48 40.33
N LYS A 471 2.57 17.64 41.21
CA LYS A 471 4.02 17.65 41.49
C LYS A 471 4.70 17.05 40.27
N ILE A 472 5.10 17.90 39.34
CA ILE A 472 6.15 17.56 38.38
C ILE A 472 7.41 17.31 39.20
N GLN A 473 7.83 16.04 39.33
CA GLN A 473 9.17 15.72 39.77
C GLN A 473 10.13 16.10 38.65
N THR A 474 10.53 17.37 38.62
CA THR A 474 11.77 17.77 37.96
C THR A 474 12.92 17.16 38.74
N PHE A 475 13.56 16.13 38.20
CA PHE A 475 14.84 15.66 38.71
C PHE A 475 15.98 16.44 38.02
N GLN A 476 16.54 17.39 38.77
CA GLN A 476 17.95 17.81 38.74
C GLN A 476 18.84 16.60 39.10
N ASN A 477 20.09 16.37 38.66
CA ASN A 477 21.18 17.19 38.12
C ASN A 477 22.09 16.31 37.23
N TYR A 478 22.62 16.87 36.15
CA TYR A 478 23.81 16.35 35.46
C TYR A 478 25.06 16.59 36.33
N GLY A 479 26.02 15.65 36.27
CA GLY A 479 27.26 15.71 37.05
C GLY A 479 28.19 16.88 36.68
N PRO A 480 29.18 17.19 37.53
CA PRO A 480 30.00 18.40 37.40
C PRO A 480 31.11 18.21 36.35
N LYS A 481 30.79 18.40 35.08
CA LYS A 481 31.79 18.67 34.03
C LYS A 481 31.46 19.80 33.06
N ASP A 482 30.28 20.42 33.12
CA ASP A 482 29.86 21.47 32.16
C ASP A 482 29.76 22.89 32.75
N ARG A 483 30.81 23.38 33.44
CA ARG A 483 30.88 24.78 33.93
C ARG A 483 31.91 25.64 33.21
N THR A 484 31.93 25.64 31.87
CA THR A 484 32.71 26.63 31.11
C THR A 484 31.95 27.32 29.97
N LEU A 485 30.63 27.08 29.82
CA LEU A 485 29.81 27.77 28.81
C LEU A 485 28.95 28.93 29.33
N GLN A 486 28.77 29.06 30.65
CA GLN A 486 27.82 30.04 31.22
C GLN A 486 28.36 31.48 31.27
N ASP A 487 29.68 31.68 31.24
CA ASP A 487 30.29 33.03 31.34
C ASP A 487 30.45 33.75 29.99
N LYS A 488 29.97 33.18 28.87
CA LYS A 488 30.07 33.80 27.53
C LYS A 488 28.74 34.30 26.96
N LEU A 489 27.62 34.10 27.66
CA LEU A 489 26.27 34.39 27.15
C LEU A 489 25.61 35.67 27.71
N GLU A 490 26.27 36.40 28.62
CA GLU A 490 25.68 37.60 29.24
C GLU A 490 25.96 38.93 28.51
N ASN A 491 26.68 38.95 27.39
CA ASN A 491 27.10 40.21 26.74
C ASN A 491 26.46 40.52 25.37
N ASN A 492 25.28 39.97 25.04
CA ASN A 492 24.65 40.30 23.74
C ASN A 492 23.11 40.29 23.73
N LYS A 493 22.49 40.95 24.71
CA LYS A 493 21.07 41.28 24.70
C LYS A 493 20.88 42.79 24.78
N ASP A 494 21.16 43.48 23.69
CA ASP A 494 20.58 44.79 23.36
C ASP A 494 20.62 44.94 21.84
N ASN A 495 19.48 45.28 21.24
CA ASN A 495 19.18 45.46 19.79
C ASN A 495 18.47 44.29 19.10
N LYS A 496 17.13 44.25 19.22
CA LYS A 496 16.21 43.83 18.14
C LYS A 496 14.75 44.16 18.48
N GLU A 497 14.42 45.45 18.53
CA GLU A 497 13.07 45.96 18.36
C GLU A 497 13.14 47.21 17.49
N GLN A 498 13.03 47.03 16.16
CA GLN A 498 12.50 48.00 15.21
C GLN A 498 12.62 47.41 13.80
N ILE A 499 11.75 47.89 12.90
CA ILE A 499 11.70 47.65 11.46
C ILE A 499 10.85 46.43 11.05
N PHE A 500 9.56 46.66 10.80
CA PHE A 500 8.97 46.71 9.45
C PHE A 500 7.45 46.96 9.58
N GLN A 501 7.09 48.25 9.66
CA GLN A 501 5.86 48.78 9.10
C GLN A 501 6.21 49.33 7.70
N ASP A 502 5.22 49.35 6.81
CA ASP A 502 5.18 49.98 5.48
C ASP A 502 5.29 49.02 4.27
N ALA A 503 4.12 48.70 3.70
CA ALA A 503 3.95 48.22 2.33
C ALA A 503 2.85 49.06 1.64
N PRO A 504 3.03 49.53 0.38
CA PRO A 504 2.06 50.40 -0.30
C PRO A 504 1.03 49.63 -1.16
N GLU A 505 -0.19 50.19 -1.24
CA GLU A 505 -1.30 49.85 -2.15
C GLU A 505 -1.02 50.38 -3.59
N GLU A 506 -1.28 49.66 -4.68
CA GLU A 506 -2.51 49.62 -5.55
C GLU A 506 -2.06 49.10 -6.98
N PRO A 507 -2.92 48.87 -8.03
CA PRO A 507 -4.38 48.78 -8.14
C PRO A 507 -4.95 47.60 -9.01
N ASN A 508 -6.28 47.52 -8.99
CA ASN A 508 -7.27 46.70 -9.72
C ASN A 508 -7.04 46.32 -11.21
N ASN A 509 -7.41 45.08 -11.56
CA ASN A 509 -8.18 44.78 -12.80
C ASN A 509 -9.00 43.47 -12.63
N PRO A 510 -10.29 43.40 -13.01
CA PRO A 510 -11.21 42.32 -12.66
C PRO A 510 -11.51 41.38 -13.84
N LEU A 511 -11.34 40.07 -13.65
CA LEU A 511 -12.01 39.04 -14.44
C LEU A 511 -12.36 37.88 -13.49
N SER A 512 -13.51 38.01 -12.83
CA SER A 512 -14.06 37.00 -11.93
C SER A 512 -14.58 35.82 -12.72
N LEU A 513 -14.01 34.63 -12.48
CA LEU A 513 -14.55 33.34 -12.90
C LEU A 513 -15.41 32.71 -11.80
N ASP A 514 -16.03 33.54 -10.94
CA ASP A 514 -16.92 33.08 -9.88
C ASP A 514 -18.32 32.89 -10.43
N LYS A 515 -18.64 31.67 -10.85
CA LYS A 515 -20.00 31.09 -10.84
C LYS A 515 -19.98 29.65 -11.35
N LEU A 516 -19.37 28.74 -10.57
CA LEU A 516 -19.67 27.31 -10.62
C LEU A 516 -19.04 26.59 -9.41
N GLU A 517 -19.40 27.00 -8.19
CA GLU A 517 -19.17 26.16 -7.01
C GLU A 517 -20.52 25.85 -6.35
N ASN A 518 -20.79 24.55 -6.27
CA ASN A 518 -21.90 23.93 -5.58
C ASN A 518 -21.58 23.96 -4.07
N PRO A 519 -22.51 24.34 -3.18
CA PRO A 519 -22.18 24.66 -1.79
C PRO A 519 -22.10 23.37 -0.95
N ILE A 520 -20.98 22.67 -1.02
CA ILE A 520 -20.58 21.74 0.04
C ILE A 520 -19.75 22.55 1.04
N SER A 521 -20.51 23.17 1.95
CA SER A 521 -20.20 23.56 3.33
C SER A 521 -18.98 24.45 3.59
N ALA A 522 -19.21 25.77 3.53
CA ALA A 522 -18.44 26.75 4.30
C ALA A 522 -18.42 26.44 5.81
N GLU A 523 -19.41 25.70 6.31
CA GLU A 523 -19.49 25.23 7.70
C GLU A 523 -18.36 24.24 8.06
N ILE A 524 -17.96 23.33 7.16
CA ILE A 524 -16.82 22.42 7.40
C ILE A 524 -15.50 23.21 7.46
N TYR A 525 -15.34 24.21 6.60
CA TYR A 525 -14.16 25.08 6.60
C TYR A 525 -14.03 25.87 7.90
N VAL A 526 -15.12 26.44 8.39
CA VAL A 526 -15.16 27.19 9.66
C VAL A 526 -14.93 26.26 10.86
N GLU A 527 -15.43 25.02 10.82
CA GLU A 527 -15.18 24.03 11.87
C GLU A 527 -13.71 23.56 11.88
N CYS A 528 -13.08 23.45 10.71
CA CYS A 528 -11.64 23.20 10.58
C CYS A 528 -10.78 24.36 11.07
N GLU A 529 -11.09 25.61 10.72
CA GLU A 529 -10.34 26.79 11.21
C GLU A 529 -10.42 26.91 12.74
N ASN A 530 -11.62 26.79 13.32
CA ASN A 530 -11.80 26.86 14.77
C ASN A 530 -11.09 25.70 15.51
N ALA A 531 -10.95 24.54 14.87
CA ALA A 531 -10.17 23.42 15.40
C ALA A 531 -8.66 23.66 15.29
N MET A 532 -8.21 24.35 14.23
CA MET A 532 -6.79 24.70 14.03
C MET A 532 -6.31 25.76 15.02
N ASP A 533 -7.15 26.74 15.39
CA ASP A 533 -6.81 27.79 16.36
C ASP A 533 -6.68 27.28 17.82
N GLN A 534 -7.21 26.09 18.12
CA GLN A 534 -7.10 25.47 19.44
C GLN A 534 -5.92 24.49 19.57
N LEU A 535 -5.14 24.28 18.50
CA LEU A 535 -4.04 23.33 18.45
C LEU A 535 -2.68 24.05 18.50
N SER A 536 -1.74 23.51 19.29
CA SER A 536 -0.35 23.98 19.27
C SER A 536 0.19 23.91 17.82
N PRO A 537 0.85 24.96 17.30
CA PRO A 537 1.22 25.11 15.89
C PRO A 537 2.35 24.17 15.43
N THR A 538 2.76 23.21 16.26
CA THR A 538 3.87 22.30 15.97
C THR A 538 3.31 20.91 15.73
N SER A 539 3.49 20.41 14.51
CA SER A 539 3.28 19.01 14.21
C SER A 539 4.05 18.12 15.20
N PRO A 540 3.43 17.05 15.72
CA PRO A 540 4.11 16.09 16.58
C PRO A 540 5.42 15.63 15.92
N THR A 541 6.54 15.71 16.65
CA THR A 541 7.85 15.20 16.18
C THR A 541 7.91 13.66 16.20
N SER A 542 6.89 13.02 16.78
CA SER A 542 6.67 11.59 16.80
C SER A 542 5.22 11.29 16.39
N PRO A 543 4.97 10.19 15.65
CA PRO A 543 3.61 9.73 15.39
C PRO A 543 2.82 9.39 16.68
N PHE A 544 3.49 9.28 17.84
CA PHE A 544 2.89 8.88 19.11
C PHE A 544 2.79 9.98 20.18
N ASP A 545 3.18 11.21 19.83
CA ASP A 545 2.91 12.39 20.66
C ASP A 545 1.44 12.84 20.50
N LEU A 546 0.52 11.88 20.61
CA LEU A 546 -0.92 12.12 20.62
C LEU A 546 -1.36 12.52 22.02
N ASN A 547 -2.25 13.51 22.12
CA ASN A 547 -2.81 13.87 23.41
C ASN A 547 -3.73 12.74 23.90
N PRO A 548 -3.60 12.25 25.15
CA PRO A 548 -4.38 11.10 25.67
C PRO A 548 -5.90 11.27 25.52
N TRP A 549 -6.40 12.50 25.69
CA TRP A 549 -7.81 12.86 25.53
C TRP A 549 -8.37 12.59 24.13
N GLN A 550 -7.51 12.46 23.11
CA GLN A 550 -7.92 12.22 21.72
C GLN A 550 -8.13 10.72 21.41
N LEU A 551 -7.62 9.81 22.25
CA LEU A 551 -7.84 8.37 22.15
C LEU A 551 -8.95 7.89 23.10
N GLU A 552 -9.23 8.64 24.16
CA GLU A 552 -10.22 8.27 25.20
C GLU A 552 -11.67 8.57 24.83
N GLN A 553 -11.94 9.40 23.81
CA GLN A 553 -13.32 9.74 23.40
C GLN A 553 -14.00 8.66 22.56
N ASP A 554 -13.23 7.75 21.97
CA ASP A 554 -13.76 6.71 21.10
C ASP A 554 -13.77 5.36 21.83
N GLN A 555 -14.88 4.64 21.77
CA GLN A 555 -14.97 3.30 22.36
C GLN A 555 -14.02 2.35 21.61
N GLU A 556 -12.90 1.98 22.23
CA GLU A 556 -11.79 1.18 21.66
C GLU A 556 -12.23 -0.12 20.93
N GLU A 557 -13.33 -0.77 21.34
CA GLU A 557 -13.91 -1.95 20.66
C GLU A 557 -14.44 -1.62 19.25
N SER A 558 -14.80 -0.37 18.99
CA SER A 558 -15.25 0.12 17.69
C SER A 558 -14.12 0.24 16.66
N HIS A 559 -12.84 0.35 17.09
CA HIS A 559 -11.74 0.76 16.20
C HIS A 559 -11.25 -0.36 15.29
N HIS A 560 -11.43 -1.62 15.72
CA HIS A 560 -11.02 -2.80 14.96
C HIS A 560 -12.18 -3.44 14.19
N THR A 561 -13.40 -2.91 14.34
CA THR A 561 -14.58 -3.44 13.67
C THR A 561 -14.42 -3.31 12.16
N GLY A 562 -14.62 -4.41 11.42
CA GLY A 562 -14.40 -4.47 9.97
C GLY A 562 -12.94 -4.64 9.55
N GLY A 563 -11.99 -4.62 10.49
CA GLY A 563 -10.58 -4.90 10.20
C GLY A 563 -10.36 -6.35 9.79
N ARG A 564 -9.54 -6.54 8.75
CA ARG A 564 -9.14 -7.84 8.21
C ARG A 564 -7.67 -8.07 8.51
N VAL A 565 -7.34 -9.27 8.99
CA VAL A 565 -5.94 -9.70 9.20
C VAL A 565 -5.15 -8.76 10.13
N LEU A 566 -5.84 -8.11 11.07
CA LEU A 566 -5.24 -7.11 11.98
C LEU A 566 -4.14 -7.70 12.87
N ASP A 567 -4.17 -9.01 13.11
CA ASP A 567 -3.13 -9.70 13.84
C ASP A 567 -1.78 -9.62 13.12
N ALA A 568 -1.76 -9.75 11.80
CA ALA A 568 -0.56 -9.60 11.00
C ALA A 568 -0.24 -8.15 10.68
N VAL A 569 -1.22 -7.26 10.51
CA VAL A 569 -1.01 -5.82 10.20
C VAL A 569 -0.42 -5.07 11.40
N LEU A 570 -1.00 -5.22 12.59
CA LEU A 570 -0.62 -4.44 13.77
C LEU A 570 0.60 -5.05 14.44
N ARG A 571 1.75 -4.41 14.30
CA ARG A 571 3.07 -4.95 14.71
C ARG A 571 3.81 -3.95 15.59
N PRO A 572 4.57 -4.40 16.61
CA PRO A 572 5.53 -3.52 17.26
C PRO A 572 6.60 -3.08 16.26
N TYR A 573 6.99 -1.80 16.30
CA TYR A 573 8.09 -1.28 15.50
C TYR A 573 8.72 -0.07 16.18
N ALA A 574 10.01 0.15 15.93
CA ALA A 574 10.71 1.35 16.38
C ALA A 574 10.43 2.49 15.39
N ALA A 575 9.55 3.43 15.77
CA ALA A 575 9.16 4.53 14.88
C ALA A 575 10.18 5.67 14.86
N LYS A 576 10.98 5.78 15.92
CA LYS A 576 12.04 6.78 16.05
C LYS A 576 13.19 6.17 16.82
N ILE A 577 14.39 6.29 16.26
CA ILE A 577 15.58 5.56 16.72
C ILE A 577 16.71 6.58 16.89
N ILE A 578 17.41 6.52 18.02
CA ILE A 578 18.56 7.40 18.32
C ILE A 578 19.88 6.90 17.71
N GLY A 579 19.81 6.16 16.61
CA GLY A 579 20.94 5.46 16.01
C GLY A 579 20.59 4.75 14.71
N ILE A 580 21.52 3.92 14.24
CA ILE A 580 21.40 3.15 13.00
C ILE A 580 20.82 1.77 13.34
N PRO A 581 19.62 1.41 12.86
CA PRO A 581 19.04 0.09 13.11
C PRO A 581 19.83 -1.02 12.38
N HIS A 582 19.93 -2.18 13.03
CA HIS A 582 20.59 -3.38 12.49
C HIS A 582 19.63 -4.56 12.34
N THR A 583 18.70 -4.73 13.27
CA THR A 583 17.68 -5.78 13.19
C THR A 583 16.39 -5.31 13.82
N MET A 584 15.25 -5.63 13.20
CA MET A 584 13.91 -5.46 13.77
C MET A 584 13.11 -6.70 13.41
N ILE A 585 12.62 -7.42 14.42
CA ILE A 585 11.95 -8.71 14.21
C ILE A 585 10.75 -8.80 15.14
N PHE A 586 9.58 -9.04 14.57
CA PHE A 586 8.40 -9.44 15.32
C PHE A 586 8.01 -10.90 14.99
N ASN A 587 7.80 -11.71 16.03
CA ASN A 587 7.27 -13.05 15.88
C ASN A 587 5.78 -13.07 16.24
N LEU A 588 4.94 -13.19 15.21
CA LEU A 588 3.49 -13.16 15.36
C LEU A 588 2.94 -14.26 16.27
N LYS A 589 3.59 -15.43 16.35
CA LYS A 589 3.13 -16.56 17.17
C LYS A 589 3.48 -16.37 18.65
N THR A 590 4.71 -15.95 18.94
CA THR A 590 5.18 -15.80 20.32
C THR A 590 4.92 -14.41 20.91
N LYS A 591 4.48 -13.45 20.07
CA LYS A 591 4.34 -12.03 20.41
C LYS A 591 5.64 -11.43 20.96
N GLU A 592 6.78 -11.97 20.51
CA GLU A 592 8.11 -11.47 20.88
C GLU A 592 8.61 -10.50 19.80
N PHE A 593 9.06 -9.33 20.24
CA PHE A 593 9.72 -8.32 19.42
C PHE A 593 11.16 -8.17 19.87
N THR A 594 12.09 -8.17 18.94
CA THR A 594 13.51 -7.86 19.19
C THR A 594 13.97 -6.75 18.26
N PHE A 595 14.75 -5.84 18.83
CA PHE A 595 15.29 -4.70 18.09
C PHE A 595 16.74 -4.43 18.52
N LYS A 596 17.55 -4.03 17.55
CA LYS A 596 18.97 -3.75 17.72
C LYS A 596 19.38 -2.58 16.87
N PHE A 597 20.16 -1.66 17.44
CA PHE A 597 20.74 -0.52 16.73
C PHE A 597 22.10 -0.18 17.30
N THR A 598 22.88 0.63 16.59
CA THR A 598 24.12 1.22 17.11
C THR A 598 24.06 2.74 17.08
N ASN A 599 24.80 3.39 17.97
CA ASN A 599 24.94 4.85 17.94
C ASN A 599 25.45 5.36 16.59
N TYR A 600 25.02 6.55 16.21
CA TYR A 600 25.49 7.20 14.98
C TYR A 600 27.01 7.42 15.03
N PRO A 601 27.71 7.26 13.89
CA PRO A 601 29.07 7.75 13.73
C PRO A 601 29.16 9.23 14.04
N GLU A 602 30.28 9.70 14.61
CA GLU A 602 30.47 11.12 14.93
C GLU A 602 30.25 12.01 13.68
N SER A 603 30.72 11.54 12.53
CA SER A 603 30.56 12.20 11.22
C SER A 603 29.11 12.36 10.74
N LYS A 604 28.16 11.58 11.27
CA LYS A 604 26.74 11.62 10.89
C LYS A 604 25.85 12.34 11.92
N ARG A 605 26.42 12.87 13.01
CA ARG A 605 25.68 13.62 14.02
C ARG A 605 25.52 15.07 13.57
N ILE A 606 24.28 15.52 13.42
CA ILE A 606 23.98 16.93 13.10
C ILE A 606 24.10 17.74 14.39
N VAL A 607 25.18 18.51 14.53
CA VAL A 607 25.33 19.51 15.59
C VAL A 607 24.85 20.86 15.02
N ASN A 608 23.58 21.21 15.25
CA ASN A 608 23.09 22.55 14.92
C ASN A 608 23.43 23.53 16.05
N SER A 609 23.86 24.72 15.66
CA SER A 609 24.73 25.60 16.45
C SER A 609 24.18 26.20 17.75
N ASP A 610 22.98 25.85 18.23
CA ASP A 610 22.49 26.27 19.56
C ASP A 610 21.49 25.29 20.22
N ALA A 611 21.29 24.09 19.67
CA ALA A 611 20.44 23.07 20.29
C ALA A 611 20.85 21.65 19.87
N LEU A 612 21.22 20.82 20.86
CA LEU A 612 21.25 19.35 20.72
C LEU A 612 19.80 18.86 20.59
N ILE A 613 19.19 18.96 19.40
CA ILE A 613 17.91 18.29 19.14
C ILE A 613 18.22 16.83 18.80
N VAL A 614 18.55 16.05 19.82
CA VAL A 614 18.39 14.60 19.81
C VAL A 614 17.37 14.34 20.90
N ALA A 615 16.15 13.95 20.53
CA ALA A 615 15.30 13.31 21.52
C ALA A 615 16.06 12.05 21.95
N PRO A 616 16.54 11.95 23.20
CA PRO A 616 17.52 10.95 23.60
C PRO A 616 16.90 9.57 23.83
N GLU A 617 15.75 9.31 23.20
CA GLU A 617 14.90 8.17 23.46
C GLU A 617 14.48 7.54 22.13
N THR A 618 14.64 6.22 22.06
CA THR A 618 14.01 5.40 21.03
C THR A 618 12.55 5.22 21.39
N GLU A 619 11.65 5.41 20.43
CA GLU A 619 10.21 5.27 20.60
C GLU A 619 9.72 4.03 19.84
N ILE A 620 9.11 3.09 20.57
CA ILE A 620 8.65 1.80 20.04
C ILE A 620 7.14 1.71 20.22
N TYR A 621 6.42 1.51 19.11
CA TYR A 621 5.00 1.19 19.13
C TYR A 621 4.78 -0.22 19.69
N ILE A 622 3.81 -0.37 20.61
CA ILE A 622 3.39 -1.66 21.15
C ILE A 622 1.88 -1.79 20.98
N PRO A 623 1.40 -2.52 19.96
CA PRO A 623 -0.03 -2.60 19.64
C PRO A 623 -0.86 -3.24 20.76
N SER A 624 -1.81 -2.50 21.33
CA SER A 624 -2.75 -2.99 22.34
C SER A 624 -3.48 -4.25 21.87
N TYR A 625 -3.72 -4.37 20.56
CA TYR A 625 -4.29 -5.55 19.90
C TYR A 625 -3.64 -6.87 20.36
N HIS A 626 -2.31 -6.93 20.46
CA HIS A 626 -1.59 -8.12 20.90
C HIS A 626 -1.32 -8.13 22.41
N TYR A 627 -1.10 -6.96 23.01
CA TYR A 627 -0.45 -6.86 24.33
C TYR A 627 -1.37 -6.40 25.46
N LYS A 628 -2.59 -5.90 25.19
CA LYS A 628 -3.47 -5.27 26.21
C LYS A 628 -3.75 -6.13 27.43
N ARG A 629 -3.86 -7.46 27.21
CA ARG A 629 -4.18 -8.47 28.24
C ARG A 629 -2.96 -9.27 28.71
N LEU A 630 -1.77 -8.93 28.22
CA LEU A 630 -0.52 -9.61 28.57
C LEU A 630 0.32 -8.72 29.49
N ASN A 631 1.10 -9.35 30.35
CA ASN A 631 2.22 -8.68 30.99
C ASN A 631 3.39 -8.58 29.99
N LEU A 632 4.20 -7.53 30.12
CA LEU A 632 5.36 -7.33 29.26
C LEU A 632 6.65 -7.68 30.01
N ASP A 633 7.42 -8.66 29.52
CA ASP A 633 8.82 -8.88 29.87
C ASP A 633 9.69 -8.07 28.90
N ILE A 634 10.19 -6.94 29.40
CA ILE A 634 11.01 -5.99 28.64
C ILE A 634 12.45 -6.06 29.16
N ARG A 635 13.36 -6.44 28.28
CA ARG A 635 14.79 -6.51 28.58
C ARG A 635 15.56 -5.63 27.62
N VAL A 636 16.36 -4.73 28.19
CA VAL A 636 17.25 -3.82 27.47
C VAL A 636 18.70 -4.17 27.81
N SER A 637 19.62 -3.96 26.87
CA SER A 637 21.07 -4.09 27.10
C SER A 637 21.58 -3.12 28.16
N ASP A 638 20.99 -1.93 28.18
CA ASP A 638 21.43 -0.79 28.96
C ASP A 638 20.31 0.25 29.07
N GLY A 639 20.56 1.25 29.92
CA GLY A 639 19.61 2.34 30.10
C GLY A 639 18.39 1.98 30.93
N ASP A 640 17.35 2.77 30.72
CA ASP A 640 16.05 2.66 31.37
C ASP A 640 14.92 2.82 30.35
N TRP A 641 13.75 2.29 30.68
CA TRP A 641 12.59 2.34 29.80
C TRP A 641 11.31 2.68 30.56
N ARG A 642 10.38 3.29 29.83
CA ARG A 642 9.05 3.65 30.31
C ARG A 642 8.00 3.26 29.28
N TYR A 643 7.04 2.43 29.66
CA TYR A 643 5.91 2.09 28.80
C TYR A 643 4.67 2.89 29.17
N VAL A 644 4.13 3.63 28.22
CA VAL A 644 2.88 4.39 28.37
C VAL A 644 1.77 3.64 27.66
N LYS A 645 0.98 2.89 28.44
CA LYS A 645 -0.01 1.94 27.89
C LYS A 645 -1.08 2.63 27.04
N SER A 646 -1.56 3.79 27.48
CA SER A 646 -2.59 4.57 26.78
C SER A 646 -2.13 5.13 25.43
N ARG A 647 -0.81 5.32 25.25
CA ARG A 647 -0.22 5.75 23.98
C ARG A 647 0.21 4.58 23.11
N GLN A 648 0.21 3.36 23.64
CA GLN A 648 0.79 2.19 22.98
C GLN A 648 2.27 2.43 22.60
N THR A 649 3.03 3.10 23.49
CA THR A 649 4.41 3.54 23.20
C THR A 649 5.35 3.23 24.35
N LEU A 650 6.45 2.58 24.02
CA LEU A 650 7.59 2.39 24.90
C LEU A 650 8.68 3.40 24.54
N TYR A 651 9.14 4.14 25.53
CA TYR A 651 10.29 5.03 25.46
C TYR A 651 11.48 4.33 26.07
N TRP A 652 12.60 4.25 25.34
CA TRP A 652 13.83 3.63 25.80
C TRP A 652 15.00 4.59 25.67
N ARG A 653 15.62 4.90 26.81
CA ARG A 653 16.80 5.74 26.93
C ARG A 653 18.01 4.87 27.20
N VAL A 654 19.02 4.92 26.33
CA VAL A 654 20.27 4.15 26.49
C VAL A 654 21.24 4.89 27.41
N LYS A 655 22.18 4.17 28.05
CA LYS A 655 23.19 4.76 28.95
C LYS A 655 24.22 5.58 28.17
N ASP A 656 24.64 5.06 27.04
CA ASP A 656 25.65 5.66 26.18
C ASP A 656 25.11 5.77 24.77
N TRP A 657 24.67 6.97 24.39
CA TRP A 657 24.19 7.29 23.04
C TRP A 657 25.25 8.06 22.21
N MET A 658 26.45 8.26 22.76
CA MET A 658 27.47 9.16 22.23
C MET A 658 28.76 8.44 21.82
N THR A 659 29.04 7.25 22.33
CA THR A 659 30.19 6.49 21.83
C THR A 659 29.81 5.82 20.52
N GLU A 660 30.55 6.13 19.46
CA GLU A 660 30.34 5.54 18.13
C GLU A 660 30.43 4.01 18.18
N GLY A 661 29.51 3.35 17.47
CA GLY A 661 29.52 1.90 17.30
C GLY A 661 29.05 1.09 18.52
N VAL A 662 28.71 1.73 19.65
CA VAL A 662 28.07 1.02 20.77
C VAL A 662 26.73 0.46 20.31
N GLU A 663 26.53 -0.83 20.58
CA GLU A 663 25.33 -1.58 20.21
C GLU A 663 24.36 -1.64 21.37
N HIS A 664 23.08 -1.44 21.06
CA HIS A 664 21.96 -1.51 22.00
C HIS A 664 20.97 -2.55 21.52
N THR A 665 20.44 -3.36 22.45
CA THR A 665 19.41 -4.36 22.18
C THR A 665 18.23 -4.23 23.11
N ILE A 666 17.04 -4.52 22.58
CA ILE A 666 15.81 -4.66 23.36
C ILE A 666 15.05 -5.90 22.93
N ARG A 667 14.46 -6.59 23.91
CA ARG A 667 13.50 -7.67 23.73
C ARG A 667 12.23 -7.38 24.51
N ILE A 668 11.09 -7.47 23.84
CA ILE A 668 9.75 -7.28 24.41
C ILE A 668 8.98 -8.57 24.18
N ARG A 669 8.51 -9.21 25.26
CA ARG A 669 7.72 -10.44 25.17
C ARG A 669 6.42 -10.30 25.95
N GLY A 670 5.30 -10.63 25.31
CA GLY A 670 4.02 -10.80 25.99
C GLY A 670 4.01 -12.10 26.80
N ILE A 671 3.64 -12.02 28.07
CA ILE A 671 3.57 -13.15 29.01
C ILE A 671 2.19 -13.18 29.66
N GLU A 672 1.62 -14.37 29.80
CA GLU A 672 0.36 -14.58 30.51
C GLU A 672 0.49 -14.27 32.01
N SER A 673 -0.60 -13.77 32.60
CA SER A 673 -0.63 -13.15 33.93
C SER A 673 -0.19 -14.05 35.10
N SER A 674 -0.07 -15.36 34.88
CA SER A 674 0.30 -16.36 35.89
C SER A 674 1.82 -16.59 36.01
N ALA A 675 2.64 -16.04 35.12
CA ALA A 675 4.08 -16.26 35.11
C ALA A 675 4.85 -15.16 35.86
N VAL A 676 5.76 -15.56 36.75
CA VAL A 676 6.66 -14.68 37.50
C VAL A 676 7.66 -14.04 36.53
N ILE A 677 7.71 -12.70 36.47
CA ILE A 677 8.70 -11.96 35.69
C ILE A 677 9.98 -11.82 36.54
N PRO A 678 11.14 -12.34 36.10
CA PRO A 678 12.40 -12.09 36.79
C PRO A 678 12.76 -10.60 36.68
N SER A 679 12.88 -9.90 37.81
CA SER A 679 13.20 -8.47 37.85
C SER A 679 14.71 -8.25 37.80
N GLU A 680 15.27 -7.97 36.62
CA GLU A 680 16.67 -7.53 36.49
C GLU A 680 16.85 -6.29 35.60
N THR A 681 15.78 -5.59 35.21
CA THR A 681 15.85 -4.36 34.42
C THR A 681 15.13 -3.20 35.09
N SER A 682 15.76 -2.02 35.12
CA SER A 682 15.17 -0.78 35.62
C SER A 682 14.21 -0.20 34.59
N GLY A 683 12.91 -0.26 34.86
CA GLY A 683 11.88 0.36 34.03
C GLY A 683 10.54 0.49 34.76
N SER A 684 9.61 1.21 34.16
CA SER A 684 8.28 1.45 34.74
C SER A 684 7.16 1.36 33.70
N VAL A 685 5.98 0.95 34.14
CA VAL A 685 4.76 0.95 33.34
C VAL A 685 3.83 2.02 33.91
N GLU A 686 3.42 2.98 33.08
CA GLU A 686 2.48 4.02 33.45
C GLU A 686 1.07 3.67 32.96
N CYS A 687 0.13 3.58 33.92
CA CYS A 687 -1.30 3.41 33.68
C CYS A 687 -2.04 4.69 34.09
N ILE A 688 -3.07 5.10 33.33
CA ILE A 688 -3.96 6.19 33.74
C ILE A 688 -4.95 5.66 34.79
N ASN A 689 -5.34 6.51 35.75
CA ASN A 689 -6.10 6.18 36.98
C ASN A 689 -7.39 5.36 36.79
N ASP A 690 -7.96 5.26 35.60
CA ASP A 690 -9.18 4.46 35.34
C ASP A 690 -8.91 2.96 35.17
N ASP A 691 -7.67 2.56 34.83
CA ASP A 691 -7.27 1.13 34.83
C ASP A 691 -7.25 0.55 36.26
N ILE A 692 -6.97 1.38 37.27
CA ILE A 692 -6.91 0.98 38.69
C ILE A 692 -8.32 0.71 39.24
N LYS A 693 -9.37 1.33 38.68
CA LYS A 693 -10.76 1.13 39.14
C LYS A 693 -11.41 -0.16 38.62
N LYS A 694 -10.77 -0.90 37.70
CA LYS A 694 -11.29 -2.18 37.17
C LYS A 694 -10.61 -3.41 37.78
N GLN A 695 -9.64 -3.25 38.67
CA GLN A 695 -9.24 -4.31 39.60
C GLN A 695 -10.09 -4.19 40.87
N ASP A 696 -10.60 -5.34 41.32
CA ASP A 696 -11.46 -5.57 42.49
C ASP A 696 -12.98 -5.37 42.32
N THR A 697 -13.64 -6.43 41.83
CA THR A 697 -14.68 -7.16 42.61
C THR A 697 -15.07 -8.46 41.89
N LEU A 698 -14.20 -9.48 41.94
CA LEU A 698 -14.64 -10.86 41.76
C LEU A 698 -15.26 -11.32 43.09
N LYS A 699 -16.56 -11.12 43.26
CA LYS A 699 -17.33 -11.86 44.27
C LYS A 699 -17.36 -13.32 43.84
N ILE A 700 -16.69 -14.17 44.61
CA ILE A 700 -16.86 -15.62 44.53
C ILE A 700 -18.26 -15.92 45.08
N GLU A 701 -19.21 -16.23 44.20
CA GLU A 701 -20.42 -16.96 44.60
C GLU A 701 -20.10 -18.46 44.54
N GLU A 702 -20.09 -19.11 45.70
CA GLU A 702 -20.04 -20.56 45.83
C GLU A 702 -21.35 -21.17 45.30
N GLY A 703 -21.35 -21.52 44.02
CA GLY A 703 -22.42 -22.30 43.38
C GLY A 703 -22.08 -23.79 43.37
N ILE A 704 -22.89 -24.59 44.07
CA ILE A 704 -22.80 -26.05 44.14
C ILE A 704 -22.90 -26.68 42.74
N VAL A 705 -21.86 -27.43 42.34
CA VAL A 705 -21.79 -28.12 41.04
C VAL A 705 -22.71 -29.36 41.04
N SER A 706 -23.69 -29.38 40.13
CA SER A 706 -24.55 -30.54 39.89
C SER A 706 -23.82 -31.60 39.06
N THR A 707 -23.72 -32.81 39.61
CA THR A 707 -23.08 -34.03 39.05
C THR A 707 -23.63 -34.50 37.70
N LYS A 708 -24.69 -33.88 37.16
CA LYS A 708 -25.27 -34.24 35.85
C LYS A 708 -24.46 -33.71 34.65
N TRP A 709 -23.68 -32.64 34.80
CA TRP A 709 -22.91 -32.06 33.70
C TRP A 709 -21.61 -32.80 33.39
N ILE A 710 -21.03 -33.46 34.40
CA ILE A 710 -19.77 -34.21 34.26
C ILE A 710 -19.99 -35.50 33.44
N LEU A 711 -21.15 -36.15 33.56
CA LEU A 711 -21.49 -37.35 32.79
C LEU A 711 -21.80 -37.06 31.31
N GLY A 712 -22.32 -35.87 30.98
CA GLY A 712 -22.58 -35.46 29.59
C GLY A 712 -21.30 -35.15 28.82
N ALA A 713 -20.30 -34.55 29.47
CA ALA A 713 -19.01 -34.22 28.86
C ALA A 713 -18.17 -35.47 28.54
N ILE A 714 -18.27 -36.52 29.37
CA ILE A 714 -17.57 -37.80 29.16
C ILE A 714 -18.15 -38.56 27.96
N LEU A 715 -19.47 -38.48 27.72
CA LEU A 715 -20.11 -39.17 26.59
C LEU A 715 -19.77 -38.55 25.22
N ILE A 716 -19.57 -37.23 25.18
CA ILE A 716 -19.20 -36.50 23.95
C ILE A 716 -17.73 -36.75 23.58
N LEU A 717 -16.86 -36.91 24.59
CA LEU A 717 -15.44 -37.24 24.37
C LEU A 717 -15.23 -38.65 23.80
N ILE A 718 -16.15 -39.59 24.06
CA ILE A 718 -16.09 -40.98 23.56
C ILE A 718 -16.46 -41.08 22.08
N VAL A 719 -17.22 -40.12 21.53
CA VAL A 719 -17.62 -40.13 20.10
C VAL A 719 -16.61 -39.38 19.22
N ALA A 720 -15.74 -38.54 19.80
CA ALA A 720 -14.83 -37.68 19.06
C ALA A 720 -13.41 -38.24 18.83
N ILE A 721 -13.07 -39.41 19.40
CA ILE A 721 -11.75 -40.03 19.22
C ILE A 721 -11.92 -41.40 18.55
N LEU A 722 -12.11 -41.40 17.24
CA LEU A 722 -11.64 -42.45 16.32
C LEU A 722 -11.62 -41.88 14.89
N PRO A 723 -10.52 -42.07 14.11
CA PRO A 723 -10.15 -41.19 13.01
C PRO A 723 -10.74 -41.66 11.67
N PHE A 724 -11.17 -40.72 10.83
CA PHE A 724 -11.35 -40.95 9.40
C PHE A 724 -10.68 -39.84 8.59
N ASN A 725 -9.50 -40.19 8.09
CA ASN A 725 -8.73 -39.53 7.05
C ASN A 725 -7.73 -40.63 6.61
N ILE A 726 -7.58 -41.05 5.35
CA ILE A 726 -7.28 -40.22 4.18
C ILE A 726 -7.26 -41.12 2.91
N TYR A 727 -7.89 -40.62 1.82
CA TYR A 727 -7.51 -40.64 0.38
C TYR A 727 -7.55 -41.95 -0.42
N TRP A 728 -8.39 -42.05 -1.47
CA TRP A 728 -8.34 -41.47 -2.83
C TRP A 728 -7.62 -42.37 -3.86
N TRP A 729 -8.27 -42.43 -5.01
CA TRP A 729 -7.91 -43.14 -6.24
C TRP A 729 -6.51 -42.84 -6.80
N LEU A 730 -5.90 -43.86 -7.39
CA LEU A 730 -5.24 -43.79 -8.70
C LEU A 730 -5.73 -45.00 -9.55
N LEU A 731 -6.33 -44.72 -10.71
CA LEU A 731 -6.81 -45.63 -11.78
C LEU A 731 -5.68 -46.52 -12.37
N PRO A 732 -5.90 -47.55 -13.24
CA PRO A 732 -7.14 -47.99 -13.92
C PRO A 732 -7.41 -49.52 -13.99
N GLY A 733 -8.66 -49.91 -14.25
CA GLY A 733 -9.03 -50.97 -15.21
C GLY A 733 -8.87 -52.46 -14.84
N MET A 734 -9.91 -53.22 -15.23
CA MET A 734 -9.94 -54.66 -15.57
C MET A 734 -10.36 -55.72 -14.51
N TRP A 735 -11.54 -56.28 -14.77
CA TRP A 735 -11.99 -57.70 -14.64
C TRP A 735 -12.50 -58.26 -13.30
N ARG A 736 -13.80 -58.60 -13.36
CA ARG A 736 -14.60 -59.70 -12.77
C ARG A 736 -14.00 -60.68 -11.75
N ALA A 737 -14.87 -60.93 -10.76
CA ALA A 737 -15.37 -62.22 -10.24
C ALA A 737 -14.61 -62.96 -9.11
N ASP A 738 -15.44 -63.23 -8.10
CA ASP A 738 -15.56 -64.40 -7.22
C ASP A 738 -14.57 -64.67 -6.08
N ASN A 739 -15.19 -64.74 -4.87
CA ASN A 739 -14.92 -65.51 -3.65
C ASN A 739 -13.61 -66.28 -3.54
N ILE A 740 -12.95 -66.15 -2.39
CA ILE A 740 -12.30 -67.23 -1.64
C ILE A 740 -12.12 -66.79 -0.17
N ASP A 741 -12.67 -67.60 0.75
CA ASP A 741 -12.37 -67.60 2.19
C ASP A 741 -11.03 -68.28 2.44
N ILE A 742 -10.15 -67.68 3.26
CA ILE A 742 -9.04 -68.38 3.95
C ILE A 742 -8.85 -67.78 5.35
N GLU A 743 -9.15 -68.57 6.38
CA GLU A 743 -8.62 -68.42 7.74
C GLU A 743 -7.10 -68.67 7.75
N LEU A 744 -6.35 -67.96 8.61
CA LEU A 744 -5.28 -68.56 9.44
C LEU A 744 -4.66 -67.51 10.40
N ASN A 745 -4.98 -67.72 11.68
CA ASN A 745 -4.09 -67.81 12.86
C ASN A 745 -2.92 -66.82 13.09
N ASN A 746 -3.00 -66.22 14.30
CA ASN A 746 -1.93 -65.93 15.28
C ASN A 746 -0.67 -65.17 14.82
N VAL A 747 -0.46 -63.96 15.37
CA VAL A 747 0.72 -63.58 16.19
C VAL A 747 0.47 -62.22 16.87
N THR A 748 0.85 -62.13 18.14
CA THR A 748 0.73 -60.99 19.07
C THR A 748 1.89 -60.00 18.92
N PHE A 749 1.64 -58.69 19.08
CA PHE A 749 2.68 -57.70 19.38
C PHE A 749 2.53 -57.20 20.82
N ILE A 750 3.64 -57.23 21.56
CA ILE A 750 3.80 -56.77 22.94
C ILE A 750 3.93 -55.25 22.94
N VAL A 751 3.20 -54.60 23.84
CA VAL A 751 3.30 -53.18 24.19
C VAL A 751 3.57 -53.11 25.69
N ASP A 752 4.52 -52.27 26.08
CA ASP A 752 4.28 -51.28 27.13
C ASP A 752 5.06 -50.00 26.79
#